data_AF-A0A2H0Y1F0-F1
#
_entry.id   AF-A0A2H0Y1F0-F1
#
_cell.length_a   1.000
_cell.length_b   1.000
_cell.length_c   1.000
_cell.angle_alpha   90.00
_cell.angle_beta   90.00
_cell.angle_gamma   90.00
#
_symmetry.space_group_name_H-M   'P 1'
#
loop_
_entity.id
_entity.type
_entity.pdbx_description
1 polymer ?
#
loop_
_entity_poly.entity_id
_entity_poly.type
_entity_poly.pdbx_seq_one_letter_code
_entity_poly.pdbx_strand_id
1 'polypeptide(L)'
;MWVLLGGNNKVIPIRYGASTYDNPDLNSYLILREEVPYYIIPTDLYYADFNGDWKVDDDYYGSYVRPDNAFANLEGKPRYGEPNNDDPDYYPEIFIGRLLVSSAEEIDTWTKKYLNYVLYPNDGNFTYLGNALHTQADHMQWYYNPSQAEQIDAITESFWSTTIIEEDIEWGEATYPQAANVINYMNTNDYGLILFSNHGGVAEITVASDSMNVNEPMASLISYWPDFGWDAGLEDNLDIKNTPYIVYSNACDIAGYDYNFSWSSILKHGFVEAFIVEENLNAVAFAGNTRFGWVGSSFDLEKTFFNDVVDDDDLNGYPCRKMGVGVAASKVENSSSYLDYSNNYFGDPEMNMWVGTPSQLLSASVTVNSSNIVINAGISGCDICVSSGDNGSSYYLAVSGVQSYTFSTTVRPLYITITKPNYLPYTAVTGGTFTTAETWFGNLHMLGTVLVTGSGSITILPGTNVLMDGYYTLGFYNNAHLIAEGTNQSPILFTSTSGTTRQSWNRLYFRSSNNVMKYCEVEYGDWAVCYYGYPSTGNIVENCTLHDNDQGIRIEYTGFDIKNCEIYDNRHNIVTINNPQVDIEGTRIYNGDRDGIYSVSSNTVNIYGSVIENNGIGGTSTRNGIYAGYNDVYNIGYTYSWSGYNTIRNNYSSEIYAGDISNVQIFQNSVHDNDGYEVYNSLSGNPTILAWFDWWGETPANSTQFYGNVNYNDELESQPSWEGQTSSGQLSKPVAVPADYLSPEEQIVHLKNLIATNSKTTQADSALVALFSIVRSDYIDNRYQERDDFYSYLSKMYDSYENYPLGKRALQYMIVWKMLANENETAIKLSLKALDCITNPDRMGVMGNLVNLYTYSNQYDLSADI
;
A
#
# COMPACT_ATOMS: atom_id res chain seq x y z
N MET A 1 6.71 -3.62 32.27
CA MET A 1 7.01 -2.33 31.57
C MET A 1 8.13 -2.61 30.58
N TRP A 2 8.10 -1.97 29.42
CA TRP A 2 8.99 -2.28 28.29
C TRP A 2 9.74 -1.04 27.83
N VAL A 3 10.97 -1.20 27.38
CA VAL A 3 11.77 -0.13 26.78
C VAL A 3 12.47 -0.65 25.52
N LEU A 4 12.23 0.03 24.41
CA LEU A 4 12.94 -0.18 23.15
C LEU A 4 14.03 0.88 22.98
N LEU A 5 15.29 0.44 23.02
CA LEU A 5 16.47 1.28 22.84
C LEU A 5 16.75 1.47 21.36
N GLY A 6 16.33 2.61 20.79
CA GLY A 6 16.57 2.95 19.39
C GLY A 6 17.86 3.75 19.19
N GLY A 7 18.86 3.14 18.56
CA GLY A 7 20.07 3.83 18.10
C GLY A 7 21.38 3.11 18.42
N ASN A 8 22.39 3.38 17.61
CA ASN A 8 23.76 2.92 17.83
C ASN A 8 24.41 3.54 19.08
N ASN A 9 25.67 3.17 19.32
CA ASN A 9 26.45 3.56 20.49
C ASN A 9 26.69 5.07 20.68
N LYS A 10 26.40 5.91 19.68
CA LYS A 10 26.47 7.37 19.78
C LYS A 10 25.23 7.98 20.41
N VAL A 11 24.10 7.27 20.36
CA VAL A 11 22.80 7.72 20.89
C VAL A 11 22.52 7.03 22.21
N ILE A 12 22.62 5.69 22.24
CA ILE A 12 22.41 4.88 23.44
C ILE A 12 23.78 4.33 23.87
N PRO A 13 24.32 4.73 25.03
CA PRO A 13 25.60 4.23 25.50
C PRO A 13 25.64 2.70 25.56
N ILE A 14 26.82 2.13 25.31
CA ILE A 14 27.06 0.71 25.56
C ILE A 14 27.44 0.57 27.03
N ARG A 15 26.85 -0.43 27.69
CA ARG A 15 27.17 -0.84 29.05
C ARG A 15 27.82 -2.21 29.02
N TYR A 16 28.75 -2.43 29.95
CA TYR A 16 29.55 -3.63 29.99
C TYR A 16 29.43 -4.28 31.37
N GLY A 17 29.15 -5.58 31.38
CA GLY A 17 29.34 -6.45 32.55
C GLY A 17 30.69 -7.16 32.47
N ALA A 18 31.20 -7.65 33.59
CA ALA A 18 32.49 -8.34 33.65
C ALA A 18 32.41 -9.73 34.26
N SER A 19 32.87 -10.75 33.53
CA SER A 19 32.55 -12.16 33.83
C SER A 19 33.59 -12.96 34.62
N THR A 20 34.79 -12.43 34.91
CA THR A 20 35.85 -13.19 35.60
C THR A 20 36.69 -12.38 36.60
N TYR A 21 37.34 -13.13 37.51
CA TYR A 21 38.32 -12.68 38.50
C TYR A 21 39.45 -11.82 37.90
N ASP A 22 39.96 -10.88 38.69
CA ASP A 22 41.26 -10.24 38.56
C ASP A 22 42.42 -11.27 38.57
N ASN A 23 42.62 -12.01 37.47
CA ASN A 23 43.81 -12.84 37.32
C ASN A 23 44.80 -12.20 36.33
N PRO A 24 45.75 -11.38 36.81
CA PRO A 24 46.80 -10.79 35.98
C PRO A 24 47.74 -11.83 35.33
N ASP A 25 47.66 -13.12 35.69
CA ASP A 25 48.50 -14.19 35.15
C ASP A 25 47.88 -14.98 33.98
N LEU A 26 46.64 -14.69 33.55
CA LEU A 26 46.10 -15.22 32.27
C LEU A 26 46.76 -14.57 31.02
N ASN A 27 47.73 -13.69 31.24
CA ASN A 27 48.08 -12.58 30.37
C ASN A 27 49.40 -12.78 29.58
N SER A 28 49.62 -13.94 28.95
CA SER A 28 50.77 -14.06 28.03
C SER A 28 50.55 -14.89 26.77
N TYR A 29 49.59 -15.81 26.75
CA TYR A 29 49.27 -16.59 25.54
C TYR A 29 48.17 -15.96 24.68
N LEU A 30 47.25 -15.19 25.27
CA LEU A 30 46.06 -14.65 24.57
C LEU A 30 46.24 -13.21 24.06
N ILE A 31 47.18 -12.43 24.62
CA ILE A 31 47.53 -11.07 24.12
C ILE A 31 48.05 -11.11 22.67
N LEU A 32 48.52 -12.25 22.18
CA LEU A 32 49.17 -12.38 20.88
C LEU A 32 48.21 -12.46 19.69
N ARG A 33 46.88 -12.46 19.89
CA ARG A 33 45.89 -12.58 18.80
C ARG A 33 45.00 -11.36 18.52
N GLU A 34 45.19 -10.21 19.18
CA GLU A 34 44.25 -9.07 19.06
C GLU A 34 42.78 -9.45 19.38
N GLU A 35 42.57 -10.56 20.11
CA GLU A 35 41.24 -11.05 20.52
C GLU A 35 40.70 -10.21 21.69
N VAL A 36 39.46 -9.75 21.56
CA VAL A 36 38.72 -8.94 22.54
C VAL A 36 38.70 -9.63 23.91
N PRO A 37 38.82 -8.89 25.03
CA PRO A 37 38.94 -9.52 26.33
C PRO A 37 37.61 -10.13 26.73
N TYR A 38 37.61 -11.45 26.93
CA TYR A 38 36.49 -12.30 27.38
C TYR A 38 35.74 -11.77 28.62
N TYR A 39 36.34 -10.85 29.37
CA TYR A 39 35.80 -10.28 30.59
C TYR A 39 35.14 -8.90 30.41
N ILE A 40 35.08 -8.34 29.20
CA ILE A 40 34.34 -7.08 28.91
C ILE A 40 33.17 -7.43 27.97
N ILE A 41 31.97 -7.54 28.54
CA ILE A 41 30.79 -8.06 27.85
C ILE A 41 29.73 -6.97 27.67
N PRO A 42 29.46 -6.50 26.45
CA PRO A 42 28.35 -5.59 26.18
C PRO A 42 27.04 -6.23 26.61
N THR A 43 26.25 -5.50 27.40
CA THR A 43 24.99 -6.00 27.92
C THR A 43 23.98 -4.90 28.12
N ASP A 44 22.74 -5.20 27.71
CA ASP A 44 21.58 -4.37 28.00
C ASP A 44 20.91 -4.73 29.33
N LEU A 45 21.36 -5.79 30.02
CA LEU A 45 20.87 -6.16 31.35
C LEU A 45 21.05 -5.02 32.37
N TYR A 46 22.11 -4.21 32.20
CA TYR A 46 22.32 -2.99 33.00
C TYR A 46 21.15 -2.01 32.95
N TYR A 47 20.41 -1.96 31.83
CA TYR A 47 19.24 -1.10 31.69
C TYR A 47 17.96 -1.73 32.25
N ALA A 48 17.99 -3.04 32.54
CA ALA A 48 16.86 -3.81 33.04
C ALA A 48 16.90 -4.02 34.56
N ASP A 49 18.10 -4.16 35.12
CA ASP A 49 18.36 -4.40 36.55
C ASP A 49 18.53 -3.07 37.29
N PHE A 50 17.55 -2.72 38.13
CA PHE A 50 17.50 -1.50 38.93
C PHE A 50 17.87 -1.72 40.39
N ASN A 51 17.80 -2.96 40.85
CA ASN A 51 17.93 -3.30 42.27
C ASN A 51 19.28 -3.96 42.60
N GLY A 52 19.96 -4.53 41.61
CA GLY A 52 21.33 -5.00 41.70
C GLY A 52 22.33 -3.85 41.88
N ASP A 53 23.37 -4.12 42.67
CA ASP A 53 24.49 -3.19 42.82
C ASP A 53 25.63 -3.60 41.90
N TRP A 54 25.67 -2.96 40.74
CA TRP A 54 26.66 -3.22 39.71
C TRP A 54 28.04 -2.65 40.06
N LYS A 55 28.24 -1.95 41.18
CA LYS A 55 29.52 -1.32 41.53
C LYS A 55 29.73 -1.18 43.04
N VAL A 56 29.83 -2.30 43.74
CA VAL A 56 29.93 -2.36 45.21
C VAL A 56 31.35 -1.98 45.68
N ASP A 57 32.39 -2.42 44.98
CA ASP A 57 33.78 -2.28 45.42
C ASP A 57 34.49 -1.02 44.91
N ASP A 58 33.75 -0.21 44.13
CA ASP A 58 34.13 1.13 43.67
C ASP A 58 35.36 1.14 42.73
N ASP A 59 35.57 0.07 41.98
CA ASP A 59 36.72 -0.13 41.12
C ASP A 59 36.63 0.58 39.74
N TYR A 60 37.74 0.53 38.98
CA TYR A 60 37.91 1.22 37.69
C TYR A 60 38.90 0.46 36.80
N TYR A 61 38.65 0.47 35.48
CA TYR A 61 39.62 0.01 34.48
C TYR A 61 40.94 0.79 34.61
N GLY A 62 42.09 0.10 34.72
CA GLY A 62 43.36 0.75 35.07
C GLY A 62 44.57 -0.19 35.12
N SER A 63 45.56 0.10 35.98
CA SER A 63 46.85 -0.64 35.95
C SER A 63 46.77 -2.10 36.38
N TYR A 64 45.77 -2.47 37.17
CA TYR A 64 45.55 -3.83 37.69
C TYR A 64 44.70 -4.68 36.75
N VAL A 65 43.75 -4.05 36.05
CA VAL A 65 42.92 -4.63 34.98
C VAL A 65 42.95 -3.64 33.82
N ARG A 66 43.96 -3.78 32.96
CA ARG A 66 44.08 -2.90 31.80
C ARG A 66 43.02 -3.29 30.79
N PRO A 67 42.20 -2.36 30.28
CA PRO A 67 41.55 -2.61 29.01
C PRO A 67 42.66 -2.84 27.98
N ASP A 68 42.44 -3.78 27.07
CA ASP A 68 43.38 -3.99 25.98
C ASP A 68 43.46 -2.75 25.07
N ASN A 69 44.27 -2.82 24.01
CA ASN A 69 44.37 -1.72 23.07
C ASN A 69 43.04 -1.46 22.32
N ALA A 70 42.16 -2.44 22.20
CA ALA A 70 40.87 -2.31 21.53
C ALA A 70 39.85 -1.51 22.37
N PHE A 71 39.98 -1.54 23.70
CA PHE A 71 39.09 -0.85 24.65
C PHE A 71 39.79 0.27 25.43
N ALA A 72 40.84 0.88 24.88
CA ALA A 72 41.59 1.96 25.56
C ALA A 72 40.71 3.13 26.04
N ASN A 73 39.54 3.34 25.43
CA ASN A 73 38.53 4.32 25.84
C ASN A 73 37.88 4.02 27.21
N LEU A 74 38.01 2.79 27.72
CA LEU A 74 37.53 2.39 29.03
C LEU A 74 38.51 2.72 30.15
N GLU A 75 39.78 3.07 29.87
CA GLU A 75 40.75 3.40 30.93
C GLU A 75 40.24 4.56 31.83
N GLY A 76 40.26 4.33 33.14
CA GLY A 76 39.74 5.26 34.15
C GLY A 76 38.21 5.31 34.24
N LYS A 77 37.47 4.47 33.52
CA LYS A 77 36.02 4.29 33.69
C LYS A 77 35.73 3.27 34.79
N PRO A 78 34.60 3.41 35.50
CA PRO A 78 34.12 2.37 36.42
C PRO A 78 33.99 1.02 35.72
N ARG A 79 34.38 -0.05 36.40
CA ARG A 79 34.01 -1.42 36.03
C ARG A 79 32.70 -1.77 36.74
N TYR A 80 31.99 -2.75 36.21
CA TYR A 80 30.66 -3.09 36.67
C TYR A 80 30.36 -4.59 36.51
N GLY A 81 29.62 -5.16 37.46
CA GLY A 81 28.97 -6.47 37.36
C GLY A 81 29.88 -7.66 37.64
N GLU A 82 30.92 -7.49 38.45
CA GLU A 82 31.88 -8.56 38.74
C GLU A 82 31.33 -9.58 39.75
N PRO A 83 31.30 -10.91 39.44
CA PRO A 83 30.57 -11.91 40.22
C PRO A 83 30.94 -12.10 41.71
N ASN A 84 32.08 -11.57 42.17
CA ASN A 84 32.53 -11.68 43.56
C ASN A 84 32.80 -10.33 44.24
N ASN A 85 32.65 -9.25 43.47
CA ASN A 85 33.01 -7.89 43.85
C ASN A 85 31.78 -7.00 43.88
N ASP A 86 30.84 -7.27 42.96
CA ASP A 86 29.55 -6.63 42.81
C ASP A 86 28.40 -7.60 43.10
N ASP A 87 27.18 -7.07 43.13
CA ASP A 87 25.94 -7.81 43.40
C ASP A 87 24.84 -7.46 42.37
N PRO A 88 25.09 -7.63 41.05
CA PRO A 88 24.03 -7.58 40.04
C PRO A 88 23.03 -8.72 40.32
N ASP A 89 21.73 -8.45 40.24
CA ASP A 89 20.72 -9.44 40.62
C ASP A 89 20.24 -10.29 39.43
N TYR A 90 20.60 -9.87 38.22
CA TYR A 90 20.25 -10.48 36.93
C TYR A 90 18.75 -10.58 36.64
N TYR A 91 17.92 -10.01 37.50
CA TYR A 91 16.47 -10.05 37.42
C TYR A 91 15.97 -8.74 36.80
N PRO A 92 15.21 -8.79 35.69
CA PRO A 92 14.76 -7.56 35.02
C PRO A 92 13.59 -6.91 35.77
N GLU A 93 13.72 -5.64 36.16
CA GLU A 93 12.57 -4.80 36.57
C GLU A 93 11.76 -4.33 35.36
N ILE A 94 12.42 -4.18 34.21
CA ILE A 94 11.82 -3.84 32.93
C ILE A 94 12.40 -4.70 31.80
N PHE A 95 11.60 -4.95 30.77
CA PHE A 95 12.07 -5.70 29.60
C PHE A 95 12.69 -4.76 28.57
N ILE A 96 13.91 -5.09 28.15
CA ILE A 96 14.69 -4.30 27.21
C ILE A 96 14.77 -5.00 25.86
N GLY A 97 14.60 -4.24 24.79
CA GLY A 97 15.07 -4.63 23.46
C GLY A 97 15.81 -3.47 22.81
N ARG A 98 16.63 -3.76 21.80
CA ARG A 98 17.48 -2.77 21.12
C ARG A 98 17.31 -2.82 19.61
N LEU A 99 17.32 -1.65 18.98
CA LEU A 99 17.46 -1.50 17.53
C LEU A 99 18.82 -0.91 17.19
N LEU A 100 19.62 -1.65 16.42
CA LEU A 100 20.98 -1.27 16.02
C LEU A 100 20.97 -0.32 14.81
N VAL A 101 20.15 0.72 14.88
CA VAL A 101 19.94 1.68 13.78
C VAL A 101 20.87 2.89 13.88
N SER A 102 21.32 3.39 12.74
CA SER A 102 22.21 4.53 12.57
C SER A 102 21.59 5.65 11.72
N SER A 103 20.46 5.39 11.05
CA SER A 103 19.77 6.34 10.18
C SER A 103 18.24 6.26 10.30
N ALA A 104 17.54 7.28 9.79
CA ALA A 104 16.08 7.27 9.72
C ALA A 104 15.55 6.22 8.73
N GLU A 105 16.30 5.96 7.66
CA GLU A 105 15.95 4.95 6.65
C GLU A 105 15.94 3.54 7.24
N GLU A 106 16.93 3.20 8.06
CA GLU A 106 16.98 1.89 8.76
C GLU A 106 15.83 1.74 9.77
N ILE A 107 15.44 2.84 10.44
CA ILE A 107 14.24 2.85 11.32
C ILE A 107 12.99 2.56 10.49
N ASP A 108 12.84 3.22 9.35
CA ASP A 108 11.69 3.02 8.47
C ASP A 108 11.65 1.58 7.93
N THR A 109 12.79 1.02 7.53
CA THR A 109 12.92 -0.37 7.07
C THR A 109 12.54 -1.36 8.17
N TRP A 110 13.11 -1.23 9.37
CA TRP A 110 12.75 -2.12 10.49
C TRP A 110 11.27 -1.97 10.87
N THR A 111 10.75 -0.74 10.92
CA THR A 111 9.34 -0.48 11.25
C THR A 111 8.40 -1.14 10.25
N LYS A 112 8.71 -1.09 8.94
CA LYS A 112 7.92 -1.78 7.90
C LYS A 112 7.89 -3.29 8.11
N LYS A 113 9.06 -3.91 8.34
CA LYS A 113 9.17 -5.36 8.62
C LYS A 113 8.36 -5.73 9.87
N TYR A 114 8.52 -4.95 10.94
CA TYR A 114 7.83 -5.15 12.21
C TYR A 114 6.31 -5.06 12.07
N LEU A 115 5.80 -4.00 11.43
CA LEU A 115 4.35 -3.82 11.23
C LEU A 115 3.75 -4.92 10.35
N ASN A 116 4.48 -5.37 9.32
CA ASN A 116 4.08 -6.55 8.54
C ASN A 116 3.93 -7.77 9.46
N TYR A 117 4.96 -8.07 10.27
CA TYR A 117 4.94 -9.22 11.19
C TYR A 117 3.81 -9.16 12.22
N VAL A 118 3.62 -8.05 12.93
CA VAL A 118 2.70 -8.00 14.08
C VAL A 118 1.24 -7.73 13.72
N LEU A 119 0.96 -7.16 12.54
CA LEU A 119 -0.40 -6.75 12.18
C LEU A 119 -1.08 -7.74 11.24
N TYR A 120 -0.49 -7.99 10.07
CA TYR A 120 -1.11 -8.80 9.02
C TYR A 120 -0.03 -9.46 8.13
N PRO A 121 0.68 -10.47 8.67
CA PRO A 121 1.90 -11.00 8.05
C PRO A 121 1.67 -11.55 6.65
N ASN A 122 2.60 -11.21 5.74
CA ASN A 122 2.62 -11.68 4.35
C ASN A 122 1.25 -11.50 3.65
N ASP A 123 0.62 -10.35 3.91
CA ASP A 123 -0.66 -9.92 3.33
C ASP A 123 -1.80 -10.94 3.45
N GLY A 124 -1.80 -11.73 4.52
CA GLY A 124 -2.84 -12.73 4.75
C GLY A 124 -2.40 -14.18 4.56
N ASN A 125 -1.20 -14.42 4.01
CA ASN A 125 -0.64 -15.76 3.89
C ASN A 125 0.28 -16.09 5.08
N PHE A 126 -0.35 -16.59 6.15
CA PHE A 126 0.32 -16.85 7.42
C PHE A 126 1.03 -18.20 7.53
N THR A 127 0.99 -19.02 6.48
CA THR A 127 1.44 -20.43 6.54
C THR A 127 2.91 -20.59 6.91
N TYR A 128 3.74 -19.62 6.51
CA TYR A 128 5.18 -19.63 6.79
C TYR A 128 5.51 -19.50 8.29
N LEU A 129 4.61 -18.91 9.09
CA LEU A 129 4.85 -18.66 10.52
C LEU A 129 5.03 -19.94 11.33
N GLY A 130 4.48 -21.06 10.86
CA GLY A 130 4.64 -22.39 11.46
C GLY A 130 5.83 -23.18 10.90
N ASN A 131 6.71 -22.57 10.10
CA ASN A 131 7.91 -23.22 9.58
C ASN A 131 9.15 -22.65 10.26
N ALA A 132 10.12 -23.51 10.56
CA ALA A 132 11.43 -23.13 11.08
C ALA A 132 12.56 -23.64 10.20
N LEU A 133 13.67 -22.90 10.15
CA LEU A 133 14.94 -23.33 9.60
C LEU A 133 15.96 -23.40 10.73
N HIS A 134 16.66 -24.52 10.89
CA HIS A 134 17.68 -24.70 11.91
C HIS A 134 18.97 -25.18 11.29
N THR A 135 20.04 -24.39 11.40
CA THR A 135 21.37 -24.83 10.99
C THR A 135 22.20 -25.29 12.19
N GLN A 136 23.00 -26.35 12.03
CA GLN A 136 23.93 -26.80 13.07
C GLN A 136 25.28 -27.25 12.52
N ALA A 137 26.36 -26.87 13.20
CA ALA A 137 27.73 -27.32 12.91
C ALA A 137 28.00 -28.71 13.53
N ASP A 138 29.05 -29.39 13.07
CA ASP A 138 29.46 -30.73 13.52
C ASP A 138 29.62 -30.83 15.05
N HIS A 139 30.13 -29.80 15.70
CA HIS A 139 30.36 -29.77 17.13
C HIS A 139 29.04 -29.78 17.92
N MET A 140 28.02 -29.05 17.46
CA MET A 140 26.68 -29.04 18.06
C MET A 140 25.97 -30.39 17.85
N GLN A 141 26.35 -31.15 16.83
CA GLN A 141 25.86 -32.51 16.60
C GLN A 141 26.48 -33.53 17.55
N TRP A 142 27.78 -33.41 17.85
CA TRP A 142 28.49 -34.39 18.69
C TRP A 142 28.43 -34.15 20.18
N TYR A 143 28.33 -32.88 20.60
CA TYR A 143 28.38 -32.55 22.01
C TYR A 143 27.20 -33.16 22.78
N TYR A 144 26.05 -33.35 22.12
CA TYR A 144 24.88 -34.05 22.65
C TYR A 144 24.43 -35.19 21.74
N ASN A 145 23.71 -36.18 22.30
CA ASN A 145 23.01 -37.20 21.53
C ASN A 145 21.64 -37.46 22.16
N PRO A 146 20.50 -37.14 21.50
CA PRO A 146 20.38 -36.53 20.15
C PRO A 146 21.06 -35.15 20.02
N SER A 147 21.30 -34.69 18.80
CA SER A 147 21.99 -33.41 18.51
C SER A 147 21.25 -32.20 19.11
N GLN A 148 21.90 -31.03 19.13
CA GLN A 148 21.24 -29.81 19.62
C GLN A 148 19.99 -29.47 18.80
N ALA A 149 20.07 -29.49 17.46
CA ALA A 149 18.93 -29.17 16.62
C ALA A 149 17.76 -30.15 16.78
N GLU A 150 18.04 -31.46 16.83
CA GLU A 150 16.99 -32.47 17.07
C GLU A 150 16.30 -32.30 18.42
N GLN A 151 17.02 -31.84 19.44
CA GLN A 151 16.43 -31.59 20.76
C GLN A 151 15.58 -30.32 20.79
N ILE A 152 15.99 -29.24 20.13
CA ILE A 152 15.14 -28.04 20.01
C ILE A 152 13.91 -28.38 19.19
N ASP A 153 14.06 -29.06 18.05
CA ASP A 153 12.93 -29.49 17.22
C ASP A 153 11.93 -30.29 18.05
N ALA A 154 12.39 -31.25 18.86
CA ALA A 154 11.52 -32.02 19.76
C ALA A 154 10.81 -31.18 20.83
N ILE A 155 11.39 -30.08 21.31
CA ILE A 155 10.72 -29.14 22.22
C ILE A 155 9.66 -28.34 21.45
N THR A 156 10.00 -27.92 20.24
CA THR A 156 9.22 -26.93 19.48
C THR A 156 8.25 -27.54 18.45
N GLU A 157 8.22 -28.87 18.29
CA GLU A 157 7.44 -29.59 17.26
C GLU A 157 5.93 -29.32 17.29
N SER A 158 5.42 -28.83 18.42
CA SER A 158 4.01 -28.45 18.58
C SER A 158 3.64 -27.13 17.89
N PHE A 159 4.64 -26.30 17.55
CA PHE A 159 4.46 -24.96 16.99
C PHE A 159 5.10 -24.80 15.61
N TRP A 160 6.27 -25.39 15.40
CA TRP A 160 7.03 -25.25 14.16
C TRP A 160 7.35 -26.60 13.53
N SER A 161 7.24 -26.65 12.20
CA SER A 161 7.82 -27.70 11.38
C SER A 161 9.22 -27.26 10.98
N THR A 162 10.25 -27.92 11.52
CA THR A 162 11.64 -27.52 11.33
C THR A 162 12.30 -28.23 10.14
N THR A 163 12.98 -27.45 9.30
CA THR A 163 13.98 -27.96 8.36
C THR A 163 15.35 -27.85 9.03
N ILE A 164 16.00 -28.98 9.28
CA ILE A 164 17.36 -29.02 9.84
C ILE A 164 18.37 -29.10 8.70
N ILE A 165 19.34 -28.19 8.68
CA ILE A 165 20.54 -28.24 7.85
C ILE A 165 21.72 -28.50 8.76
N GLU A 166 22.34 -29.65 8.59
CA GLU A 166 23.47 -30.06 9.42
C GLU A 166 24.72 -30.28 8.57
N GLU A 167 25.87 -29.99 9.18
CA GLU A 167 27.17 -30.27 8.60
C GLU A 167 27.42 -31.78 8.47
N ASP A 168 27.93 -32.23 7.31
CA ASP A 168 28.28 -33.63 7.08
C ASP A 168 29.45 -34.08 7.98
N ILE A 169 29.19 -35.10 8.81
CA ILE A 169 30.07 -35.59 9.89
C ILE A 169 31.29 -36.43 9.40
N GLU A 170 31.70 -36.36 8.13
CA GLU A 170 32.81 -37.19 7.66
C GLU A 170 34.18 -36.75 8.25
N TRP A 171 35.05 -37.70 8.60
CA TRP A 171 36.40 -37.38 9.08
C TRP A 171 37.23 -36.74 7.95
N GLY A 172 37.30 -35.40 7.91
CA GLY A 172 38.05 -34.64 6.89
C GLY A 172 37.49 -33.24 6.66
N GLU A 173 37.76 -32.69 5.47
CA GLU A 173 37.16 -31.44 4.98
C GLU A 173 35.63 -31.61 4.85
N ALA A 174 34.85 -30.80 5.55
CA ALA A 174 33.40 -30.79 5.46
C ALA A 174 32.96 -30.55 4.01
N THR A 175 31.94 -31.28 3.53
CA THR A 175 31.43 -31.16 2.14
C THR A 175 30.10 -30.44 2.01
N TYR A 176 29.40 -30.25 3.13
CA TYR A 176 28.07 -29.67 3.21
C TYR A 176 27.80 -29.18 4.64
N PRO A 177 27.02 -28.10 4.83
CA PRO A 177 26.54 -27.18 3.81
C PRO A 177 27.61 -26.16 3.39
N GLN A 178 27.52 -25.68 2.14
CA GLN A 178 28.09 -24.39 1.76
C GLN A 178 27.13 -23.26 2.12
N ALA A 179 27.63 -22.03 2.27
CA ALA A 179 26.81 -20.86 2.55
C ALA A 179 25.66 -20.68 1.52
N ALA A 180 25.96 -20.92 0.24
CA ALA A 180 24.98 -20.87 -0.84
C ALA A 180 23.84 -21.92 -0.69
N ASN A 181 24.08 -23.04 0.00
CA ASN A 181 23.01 -24.01 0.25
C ASN A 181 22.00 -23.43 1.24
N VAL A 182 22.45 -22.83 2.34
CA VAL A 182 21.57 -22.22 3.34
C VAL A 182 20.79 -21.06 2.74
N ILE A 183 21.45 -20.19 1.97
CA ILE A 183 20.79 -19.11 1.22
C ILE A 183 19.72 -19.66 0.28
N ASN A 184 20.00 -20.75 -0.45
CA ASN A 184 19.01 -21.36 -1.31
C ASN A 184 17.79 -21.88 -0.53
N TYR A 185 17.97 -22.44 0.67
CA TYR A 185 16.83 -22.82 1.52
C TYR A 185 16.01 -21.59 1.93
N MET A 186 16.66 -20.51 2.35
CA MET A 186 16.00 -19.24 2.73
C MET A 186 15.28 -18.55 1.55
N ASN A 187 15.81 -18.66 0.33
CA ASN A 187 15.18 -18.09 -0.87
C ASN A 187 14.04 -18.96 -1.41
N THR A 188 14.17 -20.29 -1.35
CA THR A 188 13.18 -21.21 -1.93
C THR A 188 12.00 -21.53 -1.01
N ASN A 189 12.13 -21.31 0.30
CA ASN A 189 11.10 -21.56 1.29
C ASN A 189 10.90 -20.33 2.17
N ASP A 190 9.76 -20.27 2.85
CA ASP A 190 9.43 -19.18 3.78
C ASP A 190 9.32 -19.74 5.21
N TYR A 191 9.97 -19.07 6.14
CA TYR A 191 10.13 -19.48 7.54
C TYR A 191 9.71 -18.35 8.47
N GLY A 192 9.05 -18.68 9.58
CA GLY A 192 8.72 -17.73 10.66
C GLY A 192 9.79 -17.66 11.74
N LEU A 193 10.63 -18.70 11.84
CA LEU A 193 11.71 -18.84 12.79
C LEU A 193 12.99 -19.33 12.09
N ILE A 194 14.13 -18.70 12.39
CA ILE A 194 15.45 -19.18 11.98
C ILE A 194 16.32 -19.38 13.22
N LEU A 195 17.00 -20.52 13.28
CA LEU A 195 17.87 -20.93 14.37
C LEU A 195 19.28 -21.20 13.86
N PHE A 196 20.27 -20.66 14.57
CA PHE A 196 21.68 -20.91 14.28
C PHE A 196 22.37 -21.51 15.51
N SER A 197 22.57 -22.83 15.49
CA SER A 197 23.38 -23.57 16.46
C SER A 197 24.77 -23.86 15.88
N ASN A 198 25.55 -22.80 15.72
CA ASN A 198 26.79 -22.81 14.94
C ASN A 198 27.91 -22.07 15.68
N HIS A 199 29.13 -22.22 15.20
CA HIS A 199 30.19 -21.26 15.51
C HIS A 199 29.92 -19.93 14.79
N GLY A 200 30.53 -18.86 15.29
CA GLY A 200 30.31 -17.54 14.71
C GLY A 200 31.38 -16.54 15.13
N GLY A 201 31.38 -15.43 14.40
CA GLY A 201 32.15 -14.23 14.68
C GLY A 201 31.26 -13.00 14.48
N VAL A 202 31.80 -11.82 14.74
CA VAL A 202 31.02 -10.56 14.77
C VAL A 202 30.25 -10.27 13.47
N ALA A 203 30.72 -10.77 12.33
CA ALA A 203 30.12 -10.56 11.02
C ALA A 203 29.71 -11.87 10.32
N GLU A 204 29.84 -13.03 10.98
CA GLU A 204 29.64 -14.31 10.31
C GLU A 204 29.10 -15.44 11.19
N ILE A 205 28.43 -16.40 10.56
CA ILE A 205 28.07 -17.69 11.14
C ILE A 205 28.70 -18.80 10.31
N THR A 206 29.48 -19.65 10.97
CA THR A 206 30.17 -20.79 10.36
C THR A 206 29.21 -21.97 10.22
N VAL A 207 28.75 -22.21 9.00
CA VAL A 207 27.81 -23.29 8.67
C VAL A 207 28.51 -24.63 8.42
N ALA A 208 29.82 -24.61 8.15
CA ALA A 208 30.69 -25.79 8.12
C ALA A 208 32.14 -25.44 8.53
N SER A 209 32.85 -26.36 9.20
CA SER A 209 34.17 -26.16 9.81
C SER A 209 35.12 -27.36 9.61
N ASP A 210 36.44 -27.16 9.73
CA ASP A 210 37.41 -28.27 9.61
C ASP A 210 37.63 -29.00 10.94
N SER A 211 37.48 -30.33 10.92
CA SER A 211 37.92 -31.33 11.90
C SER A 211 37.62 -31.04 13.39
N MET A 212 36.38 -31.24 13.84
CA MET A 212 35.94 -30.98 15.23
C MET A 212 36.39 -29.60 15.76
N ASN A 213 36.43 -28.59 14.89
CA ASN A 213 36.77 -27.20 15.21
C ASN A 213 38.19 -26.97 15.74
N VAL A 214 39.24 -27.45 15.05
CA VAL A 214 40.62 -27.08 15.45
C VAL A 214 41.27 -25.94 14.68
N ASN A 215 40.88 -25.55 13.45
CA ASN A 215 41.69 -24.55 12.73
C ASN A 215 41.03 -23.40 11.95
N GLU A 216 39.96 -23.52 11.17
CA GLU A 216 39.38 -22.37 10.43
C GLU A 216 37.92 -22.66 9.96
N PRO A 217 37.05 -21.64 9.77
CA PRO A 217 35.77 -21.83 9.11
C PRO A 217 35.97 -22.31 7.66
N MET A 218 35.17 -23.29 7.23
CA MET A 218 35.18 -23.78 5.84
C MET A 218 34.11 -23.13 4.98
N ALA A 219 32.95 -22.83 5.57
CA ALA A 219 31.86 -22.09 4.93
C ALA A 219 31.17 -21.21 5.96
N SER A 220 31.04 -19.92 5.65
CA SER A 220 30.39 -18.91 6.48
C SER A 220 29.29 -18.16 5.74
N LEU A 221 28.18 -17.93 6.43
CA LEU A 221 27.24 -16.87 6.09
C LEU A 221 27.80 -15.57 6.65
N ILE A 222 28.06 -14.60 5.79
CA ILE A 222 28.65 -13.31 6.18
C ILE A 222 27.59 -12.21 5.95
N SER A 223 27.51 -11.21 6.82
CA SER A 223 26.53 -10.11 6.66
C SER A 223 26.62 -9.48 5.25
N TYR A 224 27.82 -9.05 4.88
CA TYR A 224 28.13 -8.52 3.56
C TYR A 224 29.52 -8.98 3.08
N TRP A 225 29.57 -9.78 2.01
CA TRP A 225 30.83 -10.19 1.39
C TRP A 225 30.61 -10.60 -0.07
N PRO A 226 31.47 -10.17 -1.02
CA PRO A 226 31.42 -10.67 -2.39
C PRO A 226 31.73 -12.18 -2.38
N ASP A 227 30.84 -12.99 -2.95
CA ASP A 227 30.95 -14.45 -2.95
C ASP A 227 32.36 -14.95 -3.24
N PHE A 228 32.90 -15.74 -2.32
CA PHE A 228 34.25 -16.28 -2.45
C PHE A 228 34.31 -17.71 -1.93
N GLY A 229 34.49 -18.65 -2.85
CA GLY A 229 34.65 -20.05 -2.49
C GLY A 229 33.36 -20.64 -1.90
N TRP A 230 33.39 -20.95 -0.61
CA TRP A 230 32.33 -21.65 0.13
C TRP A 230 31.52 -20.70 1.03
N ASP A 231 31.96 -19.44 1.10
CA ASP A 231 31.31 -18.35 1.82
C ASP A 231 30.38 -17.56 0.90
N ALA A 232 29.35 -16.96 1.48
CA ALA A 232 28.43 -16.09 0.75
C ALA A 232 27.92 -14.94 1.63
N GLY A 233 27.80 -13.77 1.01
CA GLY A 233 27.21 -12.59 1.65
C GLY A 233 25.68 -12.66 1.65
N LEU A 234 25.03 -12.45 2.80
CA LEU A 234 23.57 -12.48 2.92
C LEU A 234 22.92 -11.30 2.18
N GLU A 235 23.45 -10.09 2.37
CA GLU A 235 22.94 -8.85 1.78
C GLU A 235 22.85 -8.88 0.24
N ASP A 236 23.78 -9.56 -0.44
CA ASP A 236 23.82 -9.60 -1.91
C ASP A 236 23.03 -10.78 -2.51
N ASN A 237 22.67 -11.79 -1.70
CA ASN A 237 22.16 -13.07 -2.20
C ASN A 237 20.78 -13.48 -1.67
N LEU A 238 20.26 -12.85 -0.61
CA LEU A 238 18.88 -13.08 -0.17
C LEU A 238 17.89 -12.23 -0.97
N ASP A 239 16.78 -12.86 -1.37
CA ASP A 239 15.69 -12.19 -2.07
C ASP A 239 14.90 -11.28 -1.11
N ILE A 240 14.44 -10.13 -1.60
CA ILE A 240 13.47 -9.30 -0.86
C ILE A 240 12.13 -10.05 -0.83
N LYS A 241 11.68 -10.41 0.37
CA LYS A 241 10.44 -11.17 0.61
C LYS A 241 9.49 -10.45 1.56
N ASN A 242 8.20 -10.75 1.45
CA ASN A 242 7.18 -10.20 2.36
C ASN A 242 6.90 -11.08 3.60
N THR A 243 7.83 -11.97 3.94
CA THR A 243 7.71 -12.99 5.02
C THR A 243 8.71 -12.71 6.15
N PRO A 244 8.44 -11.72 7.02
CA PRO A 244 9.35 -11.36 8.11
C PRO A 244 9.42 -12.46 9.17
N TYR A 245 10.58 -12.63 9.81
CA TYR A 245 10.82 -13.73 10.76
C TYR A 245 11.60 -13.30 12.00
N ILE A 246 11.65 -14.19 12.99
CA ILE A 246 12.49 -14.04 14.18
C ILE A 246 13.70 -14.97 14.11
N VAL A 247 14.79 -14.58 14.78
CA VAL A 247 16.04 -15.35 14.79
C VAL A 247 16.52 -15.60 16.22
N TYR A 248 16.91 -16.82 16.53
CA TYR A 248 17.64 -17.15 17.76
C TYR A 248 18.97 -17.82 17.41
N SER A 249 20.03 -17.47 18.14
CA SER A 249 21.32 -18.13 17.95
C SER A 249 22.09 -18.27 19.25
N ASN A 250 22.81 -19.39 19.35
CA ASN A 250 23.75 -19.68 20.43
C ASN A 250 25.22 -19.41 20.04
N ALA A 251 25.47 -18.87 18.82
CA ALA A 251 26.81 -18.65 18.28
C ALA A 251 27.59 -17.56 19.02
N CYS A 252 28.91 -17.56 18.84
CA CYS A 252 29.82 -16.58 19.43
C CYS A 252 29.76 -15.23 18.70
N ASP A 253 29.82 -14.13 19.46
CA ASP A 253 30.15 -12.76 19.02
C ASP A 253 29.23 -12.10 17.96
N ILE A 254 28.30 -12.82 17.33
CA ILE A 254 27.43 -12.33 16.25
C ILE A 254 26.60 -11.10 16.63
N ALA A 255 26.33 -10.93 17.93
CA ALA A 255 25.58 -9.81 18.47
C ALA A 255 26.47 -8.71 19.07
N GLY A 256 27.79 -8.75 18.83
CA GLY A 256 28.76 -7.77 19.33
C GLY A 256 28.54 -6.37 18.75
N TYR A 257 27.60 -5.62 19.31
CA TYR A 257 27.23 -4.27 18.84
C TYR A 257 28.19 -3.15 19.28
N ASP A 258 29.29 -3.51 19.91
CA ASP A 258 30.37 -2.61 20.34
C ASP A 258 31.58 -2.63 19.40
N TYR A 259 31.59 -3.53 18.41
CA TYR A 259 32.63 -3.59 17.40
C TYR A 259 32.53 -2.43 16.40
N ASN A 260 33.70 -1.97 15.94
CA ASN A 260 33.82 -0.97 14.90
C ASN A 260 34.43 -1.60 13.65
N PHE A 261 33.67 -1.67 12.57
CA PHE A 261 34.10 -2.23 11.28
C PHE A 261 34.92 -1.28 10.41
N SER A 262 35.36 -0.13 10.92
CA SER A 262 36.18 0.84 10.15
C SER A 262 37.48 0.29 9.55
N TRP A 263 37.93 -0.89 10.00
CA TRP A 263 39.06 -1.62 9.44
C TRP A 263 38.71 -2.34 8.12
N SER A 264 37.44 -2.63 7.87
CA SER A 264 36.93 -3.22 6.63
C SER A 264 36.37 -2.13 5.72
N SER A 265 36.73 -2.16 4.44
CA SER A 265 36.12 -1.31 3.42
C SER A 265 34.85 -1.91 2.81
N ILE A 266 34.50 -3.14 3.24
CA ILE A 266 33.43 -3.96 2.66
C ILE A 266 32.31 -4.11 3.68
N LEU A 267 32.61 -4.61 4.88
CA LEU A 267 31.61 -4.82 5.93
C LEU A 267 31.02 -3.50 6.41
N LYS A 268 29.69 -3.36 6.27
CA LYS A 268 28.93 -2.19 6.73
C LYS A 268 28.33 -2.41 8.12
N HIS A 269 27.84 -3.63 8.36
CA HIS A 269 27.11 -4.00 9.57
C HIS A 269 27.67 -5.30 10.17
N GLY A 270 27.55 -5.41 11.49
CA GLY A 270 27.71 -6.70 12.17
C GLY A 270 26.60 -7.68 11.78
N PHE A 271 26.75 -8.95 12.14
CA PHE A 271 25.82 -10.00 11.71
C PHE A 271 24.38 -9.71 12.14
N VAL A 272 24.14 -9.52 13.45
CA VAL A 272 22.79 -9.18 13.97
C VAL A 272 22.29 -7.83 13.46
N GLU A 273 23.19 -6.84 13.33
CA GLU A 273 22.82 -5.51 12.84
C GLU A 273 22.23 -5.60 11.43
N ALA A 274 22.86 -6.33 10.52
CA ALA A 274 22.38 -6.53 9.15
C ALA A 274 20.96 -7.12 9.13
N PHE A 275 20.68 -8.14 9.94
CA PHE A 275 19.34 -8.74 10.04
C PHE A 275 18.25 -7.74 10.47
N ILE A 276 18.61 -6.81 11.36
CA ILE A 276 17.68 -5.79 11.86
C ILE A 276 17.47 -4.68 10.84
N VAL A 277 18.50 -4.23 10.13
CA VAL A 277 18.43 -3.01 9.30
C VAL A 277 18.21 -3.24 7.80
N GLU A 278 18.61 -4.40 7.27
CA GLU A 278 18.52 -4.69 5.84
C GLU A 278 17.13 -5.25 5.46
N GLU A 279 16.63 -4.85 4.30
CA GLU A 279 15.28 -5.19 3.83
C GLU A 279 15.18 -6.68 3.45
N ASN A 280 16.17 -7.21 2.74
CA ASN A 280 16.16 -8.59 2.25
C ASN A 280 16.45 -9.64 3.32
N LEU A 281 17.18 -9.30 4.40
CA LEU A 281 17.37 -10.20 5.54
C LEU A 281 16.12 -10.32 6.41
N ASN A 282 15.17 -9.39 6.31
CA ASN A 282 13.79 -9.52 6.76
C ASN A 282 13.50 -9.91 8.24
N ALA A 283 14.50 -9.95 9.13
CA ALA A 283 14.25 -10.25 10.53
C ALA A 283 13.64 -9.05 11.26
N VAL A 284 12.67 -9.32 12.14
CA VAL A 284 12.06 -8.32 13.02
C VAL A 284 12.61 -8.35 14.43
N ALA A 285 13.15 -9.51 14.84
CA ALA A 285 13.82 -9.67 16.11
C ALA A 285 14.93 -10.73 16.03
N PHE A 286 15.94 -10.57 16.88
CA PHE A 286 17.10 -11.44 16.98
C PHE A 286 17.51 -11.61 18.44
N ALA A 287 17.79 -12.83 18.90
CA ALA A 287 18.50 -13.10 20.15
C ALA A 287 19.85 -13.77 19.88
N GLY A 288 20.93 -13.27 20.47
CA GLY A 288 22.28 -13.79 20.22
C GLY A 288 23.33 -13.28 21.19
N ASN A 289 24.52 -13.88 21.17
CA ASN A 289 25.60 -13.54 22.11
C ASN A 289 26.50 -12.42 21.60
N THR A 290 26.80 -11.44 22.46
CA THR A 290 27.72 -10.32 22.21
C THR A 290 29.19 -10.74 22.32
N ARG A 291 29.43 -11.90 22.94
CA ARG A 291 30.72 -12.55 23.16
C ARG A 291 30.58 -14.06 22.98
N PHE A 292 31.55 -14.85 23.45
CA PHE A 292 31.59 -16.29 23.23
C PHE A 292 30.33 -17.02 23.71
N GLY A 293 29.72 -17.79 22.82
CA GLY A 293 28.70 -18.78 23.14
C GLY A 293 29.37 -20.11 23.46
N TRP A 294 29.15 -20.63 24.66
CA TRP A 294 29.71 -21.92 25.05
C TRP A 294 28.77 -23.03 24.63
N VAL A 295 29.26 -24.00 23.85
CA VAL A 295 28.46 -25.06 23.20
C VAL A 295 27.44 -25.71 24.13
N GLY A 296 27.82 -26.02 25.38
CA GLY A 296 26.90 -26.58 26.37
C GLY A 296 25.95 -25.54 26.98
N SER A 297 26.48 -24.55 27.69
CA SER A 297 25.65 -23.65 28.48
C SER A 297 24.82 -22.66 27.65
N SER A 298 25.25 -22.30 26.44
CA SER A 298 24.43 -21.50 25.52
C SER A 298 23.25 -22.31 24.97
N PHE A 299 23.43 -23.61 24.79
CA PHE A 299 22.34 -24.51 24.43
C PHE A 299 21.38 -24.78 25.60
N ASP A 300 21.88 -24.86 26.83
CA ASP A 300 21.01 -24.95 28.02
C ASP A 300 20.13 -23.68 28.14
N LEU A 301 20.69 -22.49 27.88
CA LEU A 301 19.94 -21.23 27.84
C LEU A 301 18.87 -21.21 26.72
N GLU A 302 19.22 -21.68 25.53
CA GLU A 302 18.31 -21.82 24.38
C GLU A 302 17.15 -22.78 24.69
N LYS A 303 17.46 -23.91 25.34
CA LYS A 303 16.44 -24.87 25.80
C LYS A 303 15.49 -24.26 26.81
N THR A 304 16.01 -23.56 27.82
CA THR A 304 15.15 -22.89 28.81
C THR A 304 14.21 -21.91 28.09
N PHE A 305 14.76 -21.06 27.21
CA PHE A 305 13.95 -20.15 26.40
C PHE A 305 12.81 -20.87 25.66
N PHE A 306 13.10 -21.95 24.93
CA PHE A 306 12.06 -22.64 24.16
C PHE A 306 11.08 -23.45 25.03
N ASN A 307 11.51 -23.98 26.18
CA ASN A 307 10.59 -24.59 27.13
C ASN A 307 9.59 -23.54 27.65
N ASP A 308 10.06 -22.38 28.09
CA ASP A 308 9.20 -21.30 28.59
C ASP A 308 8.19 -20.81 27.54
N VAL A 309 8.61 -20.77 26.27
CA VAL A 309 7.76 -20.40 25.12
C VAL A 309 6.65 -21.43 24.89
N VAL A 310 7.00 -22.72 24.97
CA VAL A 310 6.09 -23.85 24.76
C VAL A 310 5.10 -23.99 25.91
N ASP A 311 5.60 -23.92 27.14
CA ASP A 311 4.80 -24.05 28.36
C ASP A 311 3.97 -22.79 28.67
N ASP A 312 4.21 -21.68 27.94
CA ASP A 312 3.57 -20.37 28.13
C ASP A 312 3.82 -19.82 29.54
N ASP A 313 5.04 -20.05 30.05
CA ASP A 313 5.47 -19.56 31.35
C ASP A 313 5.53 -18.03 31.39
N ASP A 314 5.65 -17.48 32.59
CA ASP A 314 5.70 -16.04 32.79
C ASP A 314 6.87 -15.61 33.68
N LEU A 315 7.43 -14.44 33.36
CA LEU A 315 8.34 -13.71 34.23
C LEU A 315 7.65 -12.43 34.69
N ASN A 316 7.50 -12.26 36.00
CA ASN A 316 6.79 -11.12 36.61
C ASN A 316 5.34 -10.98 36.11
N GLY A 317 4.65 -12.07 35.79
CA GLY A 317 3.28 -12.05 35.25
C GLY A 317 3.19 -11.65 33.77
N TYR A 318 4.32 -11.64 33.05
CA TYR A 318 4.38 -11.38 31.61
C TYR A 318 4.77 -12.66 30.86
N PRO A 319 4.05 -13.04 29.79
CA PRO A 319 4.26 -14.33 29.13
C PRO A 319 5.56 -14.38 28.33
N CYS A 320 6.28 -15.50 28.41
CA CYS A 320 7.54 -15.77 27.70
C CYS A 320 7.39 -15.89 26.17
N ARG A 321 6.15 -15.99 25.66
CA ARG A 321 5.84 -15.84 24.23
C ARG A 321 6.08 -14.44 23.68
N LYS A 322 6.34 -13.45 24.54
CA LYS A 322 6.97 -12.21 24.12
C LYS A 322 8.48 -12.43 24.08
N MET A 323 9.10 -12.31 22.90
CA MET A 323 10.48 -12.79 22.73
C MET A 323 11.47 -12.11 23.69
N GLY A 324 11.33 -10.80 23.91
CA GLY A 324 12.15 -10.07 24.90
C GLY A 324 11.93 -10.52 26.36
N VAL A 325 10.72 -10.98 26.70
CA VAL A 325 10.42 -11.56 28.02
C VAL A 325 11.04 -12.94 28.14
N GLY A 326 10.86 -13.81 27.15
CA GLY A 326 11.44 -15.16 27.15
C GLY A 326 12.96 -15.14 27.23
N VAL A 327 13.63 -14.25 26.48
CA VAL A 327 15.10 -14.10 26.56
C VAL A 327 15.55 -13.62 27.94
N ALA A 328 14.74 -12.80 28.63
CA ALA A 328 15.07 -12.36 29.97
C ALA A 328 14.81 -13.47 31.02
N ALA A 329 13.72 -14.23 30.86
CA ALA A 329 13.36 -15.35 31.72
C ALA A 329 14.44 -16.45 31.69
N SER A 330 14.90 -16.82 30.49
CA SER A 330 15.90 -17.88 30.36
C SER A 330 17.21 -17.56 31.09
N LYS A 331 17.58 -16.29 31.19
CA LYS A 331 18.76 -15.83 31.95
C LYS A 331 18.56 -15.88 33.46
N VAL A 332 17.39 -15.54 33.96
CA VAL A 332 17.08 -15.63 35.40
C VAL A 332 17.21 -17.06 35.90
N GLU A 333 16.88 -18.02 35.04
CA GLU A 333 16.96 -19.45 35.35
C GLU A 333 18.33 -20.07 35.01
N ASN A 334 19.21 -19.30 34.39
CA ASN A 334 20.54 -19.74 33.99
C ASN A 334 21.50 -19.78 35.17
N SER A 335 22.54 -20.60 35.04
CA SER A 335 23.59 -20.75 36.04
C SER A 335 24.88 -20.02 35.68
N SER A 336 24.91 -19.32 34.53
CA SER A 336 26.10 -18.67 33.99
C SER A 336 25.90 -17.15 33.86
N SER A 337 26.38 -16.41 34.86
CA SER A 337 26.39 -14.93 34.84
C SER A 337 27.07 -14.34 33.61
N TYR A 338 28.04 -15.06 33.02
CA TYR A 338 28.65 -14.70 31.75
C TYR A 338 27.61 -14.58 30.64
N LEU A 339 26.78 -15.62 30.49
CA LEU A 339 25.79 -15.70 29.41
C LEU A 339 24.60 -14.77 29.66
N ASP A 340 24.29 -14.48 30.92
CA ASP A 340 23.26 -13.50 31.29
C ASP A 340 23.61 -12.10 30.77
N TYR A 341 24.90 -11.77 30.75
CA TYR A 341 25.41 -10.57 30.11
C TYR A 341 25.48 -10.68 28.59
N SER A 342 26.02 -11.79 28.06
CA SER A 342 26.36 -11.86 26.64
C SER A 342 25.15 -12.07 25.74
N ASN A 343 24.18 -12.88 26.14
CA ASN A 343 22.98 -13.10 25.32
C ASN A 343 22.12 -11.83 25.35
N ASN A 344 21.80 -11.21 24.23
CA ASN A 344 21.01 -9.98 24.18
C ASN A 344 19.87 -10.09 23.16
N TYR A 345 18.83 -9.29 23.37
CA TYR A 345 17.64 -9.24 22.52
C TYR A 345 17.58 -7.95 21.71
N PHE A 346 17.38 -8.10 20.40
CA PHE A 346 17.26 -7.02 19.42
C PHE A 346 15.89 -7.08 18.78
N GLY A 347 15.14 -5.98 18.82
CA GLY A 347 13.73 -5.93 18.45
C GLY A 347 12.85 -5.37 19.56
N ASP A 348 11.54 -5.33 19.33
CA ASP A 348 10.57 -4.81 20.30
C ASP A 348 10.33 -5.83 21.43
N PRO A 349 10.60 -5.50 22.71
CA PRO A 349 10.43 -6.43 23.83
C PRO A 349 8.97 -6.72 24.18
N GLU A 350 8.00 -5.97 23.63
CA GLU A 350 6.57 -6.26 23.80
C GLU A 350 6.03 -7.22 22.73
N MET A 351 6.76 -7.42 21.63
CA MET A 351 6.35 -8.23 20.48
C MET A 351 6.04 -9.67 20.88
N ASN A 352 4.84 -10.16 20.54
CA ASN A 352 4.53 -11.58 20.65
C ASN A 352 5.10 -12.34 19.44
N MET A 353 5.66 -13.52 19.71
CA MET A 353 6.04 -14.47 18.67
C MET A 353 4.80 -15.16 18.10
N TRP A 354 4.83 -15.44 16.80
CA TRP A 354 3.91 -16.39 16.20
C TRP A 354 4.40 -17.82 16.49
N VAL A 355 3.57 -18.59 17.17
CA VAL A 355 3.82 -20.00 17.55
C VAL A 355 2.98 -20.94 16.68
N GLY A 356 3.10 -20.77 15.36
CA GLY A 356 2.30 -21.44 14.34
C GLY A 356 1.39 -20.51 13.54
N THR A 357 0.48 -21.09 12.76
CA THR A 357 -0.50 -20.32 11.97
C THR A 357 -1.54 -19.65 12.89
N PRO A 358 -1.70 -18.32 12.83
CA PRO A 358 -2.61 -17.59 13.71
C PRO A 358 -4.08 -17.93 13.45
N SER A 359 -4.86 -17.94 14.52
CA SER A 359 -6.32 -18.06 14.47
C SER A 359 -7.01 -16.71 14.26
N GLN A 360 -8.28 -16.72 13.85
CA GLN A 360 -9.10 -15.51 13.70
C GLN A 360 -10.15 -15.38 14.82
N LEU A 361 -10.45 -14.15 15.23
CA LEU A 361 -11.52 -13.82 16.19
C LEU A 361 -12.90 -13.76 15.49
N LEU A 362 -13.34 -14.86 14.88
CA LEU A 362 -14.57 -14.93 14.06
C LEU A 362 -15.87 -14.59 14.81
N SER A 363 -15.85 -14.65 16.14
CA SER A 363 -17.01 -14.32 16.99
C SER A 363 -16.90 -12.94 17.65
N ALA A 364 -15.90 -12.14 17.28
CA ALA A 364 -15.79 -10.77 17.73
C ALA A 364 -17.01 -9.95 17.28
N SER A 365 -17.54 -9.13 18.17
CA SER A 365 -18.65 -8.24 17.88
C SER A 365 -18.52 -6.94 18.66
N VAL A 366 -18.93 -5.86 18.02
CA VAL A 366 -18.96 -4.52 18.61
C VAL A 366 -20.37 -3.96 18.49
N THR A 367 -20.94 -3.54 19.62
CA THR A 367 -22.19 -2.80 19.65
C THR A 367 -21.91 -1.35 20.03
N VAL A 368 -22.18 -0.42 19.10
CA VAL A 368 -21.94 1.01 19.28
C VAL A 368 -23.23 1.70 19.75
N ASN A 369 -23.23 2.23 20.97
CA ASN A 369 -24.34 3.03 21.52
C ASN A 369 -23.95 4.51 21.59
N SER A 370 -24.87 5.40 21.98
CA SER A 370 -24.60 6.84 22.07
C SER A 370 -23.67 7.23 23.23
N SER A 371 -23.66 6.46 24.32
CA SER A 371 -22.89 6.76 25.54
C SER A 371 -21.91 5.66 25.96
N ASN A 372 -21.87 4.55 25.24
CA ASN A 372 -20.94 3.46 25.48
C ASN A 372 -20.70 2.63 24.22
N ILE A 373 -19.70 1.78 24.25
CA ILE A 373 -19.52 0.68 23.32
C ILE A 373 -19.36 -0.63 24.09
N VAL A 374 -19.98 -1.69 23.60
CA VAL A 374 -19.87 -3.04 24.17
C VAL A 374 -19.08 -3.87 23.17
N ILE A 375 -17.95 -4.42 23.62
CA ILE A 375 -17.09 -5.26 22.81
C ILE A 375 -17.09 -6.66 23.41
N ASN A 376 -17.32 -7.67 22.57
CA ASN A 376 -17.24 -9.07 22.93
C ASN A 376 -16.31 -9.76 21.93
N ALA A 377 -15.16 -10.25 22.41
CA ALA A 377 -14.16 -10.96 21.61
C ALA A 377 -14.60 -12.38 21.22
N GLY A 378 -15.66 -12.91 21.83
CA GLY A 378 -16.13 -14.28 21.63
C GLY A 378 -15.33 -15.32 22.43
N ILE A 379 -14.08 -15.05 22.79
CA ILE A 379 -13.22 -15.94 23.57
C ILE A 379 -12.58 -15.20 24.76
N SER A 380 -12.28 -15.91 25.84
CA SER A 380 -11.62 -15.35 27.03
C SER A 380 -10.12 -15.14 26.82
N GLY A 381 -9.51 -14.32 27.68
CA GLY A 381 -8.08 -14.05 27.66
C GLY A 381 -7.64 -13.14 26.51
N CYS A 382 -8.51 -12.23 26.07
CA CYS A 382 -8.17 -11.21 25.08
C CYS A 382 -7.87 -9.88 25.75
N ASP A 383 -7.07 -9.09 25.07
CA ASP A 383 -6.81 -7.70 25.42
C ASP A 383 -7.61 -6.82 24.46
N ILE A 384 -8.45 -5.94 25.02
CA ILE A 384 -9.33 -5.04 24.28
C ILE A 384 -8.89 -3.61 24.52
N CYS A 385 -8.51 -2.91 23.45
CA CYS A 385 -8.13 -1.51 23.47
C CYS A 385 -9.15 -0.66 22.70
N VAL A 386 -9.50 0.50 23.25
CA VAL A 386 -10.35 1.52 22.64
C VAL A 386 -9.65 2.86 22.71
N SER A 387 -9.45 3.50 21.57
CA SER A 387 -8.73 4.78 21.47
C SER A 387 -9.43 5.74 20.51
N SER A 388 -9.46 7.04 20.81
CA SER A 388 -9.86 8.08 19.86
C SER A 388 -8.78 8.34 18.81
N GLY A 389 -9.19 8.89 17.66
CA GLY A 389 -8.31 9.19 16.51
C GLY A 389 -7.24 10.26 16.76
N ASP A 390 -7.33 11.01 17.85
CA ASP A 390 -6.32 11.99 18.27
C ASP A 390 -5.22 11.35 19.13
N ASN A 391 -4.76 10.15 18.72
CA ASN A 391 -3.81 9.32 19.48
C ASN A 391 -4.26 9.06 20.92
N GLY A 392 -5.57 8.84 21.12
CA GLY A 392 -6.16 8.55 22.43
C GLY A 392 -6.27 9.75 23.38
N SER A 393 -5.92 10.97 22.93
CA SER A 393 -5.95 12.17 23.78
C SER A 393 -7.35 12.48 24.32
N SER A 394 -8.39 12.27 23.51
CA SER A 394 -9.78 12.45 23.93
C SER A 394 -10.33 11.25 24.71
N TYR A 395 -9.92 10.03 24.36
CA TYR A 395 -10.30 8.81 25.05
C TYR A 395 -9.31 7.68 24.76
N TYR A 396 -8.83 7.04 25.81
CA TYR A 396 -8.04 5.81 25.72
C TYR A 396 -8.36 4.92 26.91
N LEU A 397 -8.62 3.64 26.65
CA LEU A 397 -8.68 2.61 27.67
C LEU A 397 -8.35 1.23 27.07
N ALA A 398 -7.45 0.51 27.71
CA ALA A 398 -7.18 -0.89 27.44
C ALA A 398 -7.53 -1.75 28.66
N VAL A 399 -8.05 -2.95 28.41
CA VAL A 399 -8.37 -3.96 29.43
C VAL A 399 -7.84 -5.31 28.98
N SER A 400 -7.20 -6.05 29.88
CA SER A 400 -6.52 -7.31 29.56
C SER A 400 -7.22 -8.53 30.16
N GLY A 401 -7.02 -9.68 29.53
CA GLY A 401 -7.50 -10.98 30.03
C GLY A 401 -9.03 -11.16 30.03
N VAL A 402 -9.77 -10.36 29.26
CA VAL A 402 -11.25 -10.36 29.24
C VAL A 402 -11.82 -11.10 28.03
N GLN A 403 -13.09 -11.49 28.11
CA GLN A 403 -13.87 -11.91 26.92
C GLN A 403 -14.71 -10.76 26.37
N SER A 404 -15.23 -9.90 27.25
CA SER A 404 -16.03 -8.75 26.87
C SER A 404 -15.86 -7.62 27.86
N TYR A 405 -16.08 -6.39 27.38
CA TYR A 405 -16.03 -5.20 28.21
C TYR A 405 -16.95 -4.10 27.67
N THR A 406 -17.44 -3.24 28.55
CA THR A 406 -18.27 -2.07 28.21
C THR A 406 -17.51 -0.80 28.53
N PHE A 407 -17.16 -0.05 27.49
CA PHE A 407 -16.44 1.22 27.59
C PHE A 407 -17.45 2.36 27.62
N SER A 408 -17.49 3.11 28.72
CA SER A 408 -18.43 4.24 28.88
C SER A 408 -17.84 5.52 28.32
N THR A 409 -18.25 5.90 27.11
CA THR A 409 -17.78 7.12 26.42
C THR A 409 -18.72 7.56 25.30
N THR A 410 -18.84 8.87 25.12
CA THR A 410 -19.53 9.52 24.00
C THR A 410 -18.58 9.93 22.87
N VAL A 411 -17.26 9.78 23.05
CA VAL A 411 -16.24 10.20 22.06
C VAL A 411 -16.35 9.34 20.81
N ARG A 412 -16.34 9.98 19.64
CA ARG A 412 -16.33 9.35 18.32
C ARG A 412 -15.52 10.22 17.36
N PRO A 413 -14.82 9.62 16.37
CA PRO A 413 -14.66 8.19 16.14
C PRO A 413 -13.72 7.52 17.17
N LEU A 414 -13.81 6.20 17.30
CA LEU A 414 -12.95 5.36 18.12
C LEU A 414 -12.40 4.20 17.28
N TYR A 415 -11.11 3.93 17.45
CA TYR A 415 -10.46 2.67 17.10
C TYR A 415 -10.68 1.64 18.18
N ILE A 416 -10.83 0.40 17.73
CA ILE A 416 -11.02 -0.77 18.56
C ILE A 416 -10.03 -1.82 18.08
N THR A 417 -9.25 -2.36 19.00
CA THR A 417 -8.36 -3.49 18.73
C THR A 417 -8.62 -4.57 19.76
N ILE A 418 -8.76 -5.81 19.30
CA ILE A 418 -8.77 -7.00 20.16
C ILE A 418 -7.57 -7.85 19.78
N THR A 419 -6.71 -8.13 20.74
CA THR A 419 -5.52 -8.96 20.54
C THR A 419 -5.52 -10.15 21.48
N LYS A 420 -4.87 -11.22 21.04
CA LYS A 420 -4.58 -12.41 21.83
C LYS A 420 -3.37 -13.13 21.22
N PRO A 421 -2.47 -13.73 22.02
CA PRO A 421 -1.36 -14.51 21.48
C PRO A 421 -1.83 -15.56 20.47
N ASN A 422 -1.15 -15.64 19.33
CA ASN A 422 -1.45 -16.51 18.19
C ASN A 422 -2.85 -16.30 17.56
N TYR A 423 -3.44 -15.11 17.71
CA TYR A 423 -4.61 -14.66 16.96
C TYR A 423 -4.28 -13.41 16.15
N LEU A 424 -4.82 -13.31 14.94
CA LEU A 424 -4.80 -12.04 14.21
C LEU A 424 -5.55 -10.96 15.01
N PRO A 425 -5.03 -9.72 15.06
CA PRO A 425 -5.74 -8.61 15.65
C PRO A 425 -7.10 -8.39 14.97
N TYR A 426 -8.17 -8.32 15.75
CA TYR A 426 -9.44 -7.77 15.26
C TYR A 426 -9.36 -6.26 15.34
N THR A 427 -9.58 -5.56 14.22
CA THR A 427 -9.54 -4.11 14.16
C THR A 427 -10.87 -3.54 13.69
N ALA A 428 -11.33 -2.47 14.32
CA ALA A 428 -12.54 -1.78 13.91
C ALA A 428 -12.47 -0.28 14.19
N VAL A 429 -13.29 0.48 13.47
CA VAL A 429 -13.49 1.92 13.66
C VAL A 429 -14.97 2.25 13.73
N THR A 430 -15.37 3.04 14.72
CA THR A 430 -16.75 3.55 14.80
C THR A 430 -16.94 4.71 13.81
N GLY A 431 -18.18 4.93 13.36
CA GLY A 431 -18.52 6.15 12.61
C GLY A 431 -18.22 7.44 13.39
N GLY A 432 -17.93 8.52 12.66
CA GLY A 432 -17.52 9.81 13.21
C GLY A 432 -16.71 10.63 12.21
N THR A 433 -16.13 11.74 12.68
CA THR A 433 -15.29 12.62 11.84
C THR A 433 -13.85 12.66 12.36
N PHE A 434 -12.89 12.29 11.52
CA PHE A 434 -11.46 12.50 11.75
C PHE A 434 -11.01 13.87 11.24
N THR A 435 -10.07 14.47 11.97
CA THR A 435 -9.40 15.74 11.59
C THR A 435 -7.87 15.64 11.64
N THR A 436 -7.39 14.45 11.98
CA THR A 436 -5.99 14.06 12.19
C THR A 436 -5.56 13.09 11.10
N ALA A 437 -4.26 12.84 11.01
CA ALA A 437 -3.72 11.80 10.14
C ALA A 437 -3.89 10.43 10.80
N GLU A 438 -4.39 9.48 10.04
CA GLU A 438 -4.78 8.15 10.49
C GLU A 438 -4.08 7.09 9.64
N THR A 439 -3.83 5.90 10.21
CA THR A 439 -3.30 4.74 9.49
C THR A 439 -4.17 3.52 9.74
N TRP A 440 -4.61 2.88 8.65
CA TRP A 440 -5.51 1.72 8.66
C TRP A 440 -4.79 0.50 8.10
N PHE A 441 -5.05 -0.68 8.68
CA PHE A 441 -4.34 -1.92 8.37
C PHE A 441 -5.19 -3.17 8.65
N GLY A 442 -4.80 -4.30 8.06
CA GLY A 442 -5.37 -5.63 8.34
C GLY A 442 -6.83 -5.75 7.93
N ASN A 443 -7.63 -6.50 8.70
CA ASN A 443 -9.08 -6.58 8.50
C ASN A 443 -9.77 -5.52 9.35
N LEU A 444 -9.97 -4.33 8.77
CA LEU A 444 -10.55 -3.18 9.48
C LEU A 444 -12.06 -3.08 9.25
N HIS A 445 -12.83 -3.33 10.30
CA HIS A 445 -14.28 -3.19 10.29
C HIS A 445 -14.73 -1.73 10.47
N MET A 446 -15.42 -1.18 9.49
CA MET A 446 -16.05 0.13 9.57
C MET A 446 -17.49 -0.01 10.09
N LEU A 447 -17.70 0.37 11.35
CA LEU A 447 -18.95 0.17 12.09
C LEU A 447 -19.94 1.34 11.96
N GLY A 448 -19.66 2.28 11.04
CA GLY A 448 -20.47 3.47 10.81
C GLY A 448 -19.83 4.39 9.77
N THR A 449 -20.59 5.37 9.26
CA THR A 449 -20.06 6.37 8.33
C THR A 449 -18.89 7.13 8.94
N VAL A 450 -17.76 7.15 8.22
CA VAL A 450 -16.53 7.86 8.58
C VAL A 450 -16.36 9.05 7.64
N LEU A 451 -16.15 10.23 8.21
CA LEU A 451 -15.85 11.45 7.47
C LEU A 451 -14.45 11.93 7.84
N VAL A 452 -13.73 12.51 6.88
CA VAL A 452 -12.42 13.13 7.09
C VAL A 452 -12.48 14.55 6.56
N THR A 453 -12.01 15.50 7.37
CA THR A 453 -12.08 16.91 7.02
C THR A 453 -10.90 17.70 7.58
N GLY A 454 -10.84 19.00 7.29
CA GLY A 454 -9.72 19.85 7.67
C GLY A 454 -8.46 19.41 6.92
N SER A 455 -7.40 19.11 7.67
CA SER A 455 -6.14 18.53 7.16
C SER A 455 -5.99 17.05 7.51
N GLY A 456 -7.07 16.38 7.92
CA GLY A 456 -7.02 14.96 8.24
C GLY A 456 -6.72 14.10 7.01
N SER A 457 -6.12 12.94 7.23
CA SER A 457 -5.82 11.99 6.15
C SER A 457 -6.01 10.57 6.65
N ILE A 458 -6.28 9.65 5.72
CA ILE A 458 -6.23 8.21 6.00
C ILE A 458 -5.19 7.60 5.07
N THR A 459 -4.18 6.98 5.65
CA THR A 459 -3.24 6.11 4.94
C THR A 459 -3.68 4.66 5.16
N ILE A 460 -3.88 3.91 4.08
CA ILE A 460 -4.23 2.50 4.15
C ILE A 460 -3.02 1.70 3.69
N LEU A 461 -2.52 0.81 4.55
CA LEU A 461 -1.35 -0.02 4.24
C LEU A 461 -1.69 -1.10 3.20
N PRO A 462 -0.72 -1.56 2.38
CA PRO A 462 -0.92 -2.69 1.46
C PRO A 462 -1.50 -3.94 2.16
N GLY A 463 -2.26 -4.75 1.43
CA GLY A 463 -2.91 -5.96 1.94
C GLY A 463 -4.08 -5.73 2.92
N THR A 464 -4.48 -4.48 3.15
CA THR A 464 -5.58 -4.14 4.06
C THR A 464 -6.94 -4.41 3.42
N ASN A 465 -7.83 -5.04 4.19
CA ASN A 465 -9.24 -5.18 3.86
C ASN A 465 -10.07 -4.19 4.69
N VAL A 466 -10.66 -3.20 4.04
CA VAL A 466 -11.63 -2.27 4.62
C VAL A 466 -13.03 -2.89 4.50
N LEU A 467 -13.55 -3.34 5.63
CA LEU A 467 -14.76 -4.16 5.75
C LEU A 467 -15.94 -3.28 6.20
N MET A 468 -16.87 -3.02 5.28
CA MET A 468 -18.05 -2.19 5.55
C MET A 468 -19.14 -3.03 6.23
N ASP A 469 -19.35 -2.83 7.53
CA ASP A 469 -20.33 -3.58 8.35
C ASP A 469 -21.78 -3.06 8.22
N GLY A 470 -22.05 -2.29 7.18
CA GLY A 470 -23.36 -1.73 6.89
C GLY A 470 -23.34 -0.74 5.73
N TYR A 471 -24.48 -0.09 5.51
CA TYR A 471 -24.65 0.89 4.42
C TYR A 471 -24.00 2.24 4.78
N TYR A 472 -22.67 2.24 4.79
CA TYR A 472 -21.84 3.34 5.29
C TYR A 472 -21.01 4.00 4.19
N THR A 473 -20.61 5.25 4.47
CA THR A 473 -19.77 6.06 3.60
C THR A 473 -18.42 6.32 4.24
N LEU A 474 -17.34 6.23 3.46
CA LEU A 474 -16.05 6.82 3.80
C LEU A 474 -15.89 8.10 2.97
N GLY A 475 -15.96 9.27 3.61
CA GLY A 475 -16.04 10.56 2.92
C GLY A 475 -14.90 11.52 3.23
N PHE A 476 -14.32 12.14 2.20
CA PHE A 476 -13.22 13.11 2.31
C PHE A 476 -13.68 14.51 1.84
N TYR A 477 -13.43 15.53 2.66
CA TYR A 477 -13.90 16.90 2.45
C TYR A 477 -12.79 17.92 2.71
N ASN A 478 -12.92 19.12 2.13
CA ASN A 478 -11.96 20.21 2.32
C ASN A 478 -10.54 19.81 1.86
N ASN A 479 -9.53 19.92 2.72
CA ASN A 479 -8.13 19.55 2.39
C ASN A 479 -7.78 18.12 2.84
N ALA A 480 -8.77 17.32 3.23
CA ALA A 480 -8.54 15.94 3.62
C ALA A 480 -8.30 15.05 2.40
N HIS A 481 -7.55 13.95 2.57
CA HIS A 481 -7.24 13.06 1.47
C HIS A 481 -7.05 11.60 1.91
N LEU A 482 -7.27 10.69 0.98
CA LEU A 482 -6.95 9.27 1.08
C LEU A 482 -5.59 8.99 0.42
N ILE A 483 -4.78 8.17 1.08
CA ILE A 483 -3.59 7.52 0.51
C ILE A 483 -3.82 6.01 0.63
N ALA A 484 -4.32 5.38 -0.44
CA ALA A 484 -4.49 3.94 -0.55
C ALA A 484 -3.60 3.43 -1.68
N GLU A 485 -2.37 3.03 -1.34
CA GLU A 485 -1.38 2.55 -2.30
C GLU A 485 -1.01 1.11 -1.95
N GLY A 486 -1.78 0.15 -2.49
CA GLY A 486 -1.44 -1.26 -2.43
C GLY A 486 -0.31 -1.62 -3.41
N THR A 487 -0.10 -2.92 -3.58
CA THR A 487 0.79 -3.46 -4.62
C THR A 487 0.05 -4.52 -5.43
N ASN A 488 0.64 -4.96 -6.55
CA ASN A 488 0.07 -6.06 -7.34
C ASN A 488 -0.02 -7.37 -6.56
N GLN A 489 0.88 -7.60 -5.61
CA GLN A 489 0.91 -8.76 -4.73
C GLN A 489 -0.03 -8.60 -3.52
N SER A 490 -0.29 -7.35 -3.12
CA SER A 490 -0.90 -6.98 -1.85
C SER A 490 -1.92 -5.85 -2.06
N PRO A 491 -2.99 -6.07 -2.86
CA PRO A 491 -3.97 -5.04 -3.14
C PRO A 491 -4.74 -4.63 -1.87
N ILE A 492 -5.26 -3.42 -1.85
CA ILE A 492 -6.17 -2.93 -0.79
C ILE A 492 -7.61 -3.24 -1.22
N LEU A 493 -8.36 -3.98 -0.41
CA LEU A 493 -9.75 -4.34 -0.71
C LEU A 493 -10.74 -3.47 0.06
N PHE A 494 -11.73 -2.93 -0.64
CA PHE A 494 -12.92 -2.30 -0.06
C PHE A 494 -14.15 -3.16 -0.37
N THR A 495 -14.74 -3.77 0.66
CA THR A 495 -15.84 -4.74 0.49
C THR A 495 -16.86 -4.70 1.63
N SER A 496 -17.95 -5.43 1.47
CA SER A 496 -19.03 -5.59 2.45
C SER A 496 -18.86 -6.87 3.27
N THR A 497 -19.18 -6.81 4.57
CA THR A 497 -19.30 -8.03 5.40
C THR A 497 -20.72 -8.60 5.42
N SER A 498 -21.70 -7.85 4.92
CA SER A 498 -23.12 -8.17 5.04
C SER A 498 -23.74 -8.81 3.78
N GLY A 499 -22.96 -8.94 2.71
CA GLY A 499 -23.41 -9.56 1.46
C GLY A 499 -22.51 -9.25 0.27
N THR A 500 -22.64 -10.08 -0.77
CA THR A 500 -21.91 -10.01 -2.06
C THR A 500 -22.82 -9.51 -3.19
N THR A 501 -23.82 -8.69 -2.86
CA THR A 501 -24.70 -8.05 -3.85
C THR A 501 -24.32 -6.59 -3.99
N ARG A 502 -24.49 -6.02 -5.19
CA ARG A 502 -24.40 -4.56 -5.40
C ARG A 502 -25.18 -3.80 -4.33
N GLN A 503 -24.70 -2.61 -3.95
CA GLN A 503 -25.33 -1.75 -2.92
C GLN A 503 -25.33 -2.33 -1.50
N SER A 504 -24.42 -3.26 -1.18
CA SER A 504 -24.29 -3.77 0.20
C SER A 504 -23.63 -2.74 1.13
N TRP A 505 -22.88 -1.79 0.58
CA TRP A 505 -22.40 -0.59 1.28
C TRP A 505 -22.55 0.64 0.37
N ASN A 506 -22.40 1.84 0.94
CA ASN A 506 -22.77 3.06 0.21
C ASN A 506 -21.70 3.49 -0.81
N ARG A 507 -20.60 4.11 -0.36
CA ARG A 507 -19.59 4.69 -1.27
C ARG A 507 -18.32 5.18 -0.57
N LEU A 508 -17.22 5.23 -1.33
CA LEU A 508 -16.09 6.12 -1.10
C LEU A 508 -16.43 7.46 -1.74
N TYR A 509 -16.43 8.54 -0.97
CA TYR A 509 -16.91 9.85 -1.41
C TYR A 509 -15.85 10.93 -1.29
N PHE A 510 -15.41 11.46 -2.43
CA PHE A 510 -14.30 12.40 -2.50
C PHE A 510 -14.79 13.79 -2.93
N ARG A 511 -14.76 14.74 -2.00
CA ARG A 511 -15.01 16.18 -2.21
C ARG A 511 -13.78 17.02 -1.85
N SER A 512 -12.61 16.47 -2.13
CA SER A 512 -11.30 17.02 -1.81
C SER A 512 -10.31 16.68 -2.92
N SER A 513 -9.10 17.24 -2.83
CA SER A 513 -7.99 17.01 -3.77
C SER A 513 -6.99 15.96 -3.24
N ASN A 514 -6.09 15.50 -4.10
CA ASN A 514 -4.94 14.63 -3.77
C ASN A 514 -5.32 13.26 -3.18
N ASN A 515 -6.46 12.69 -3.59
CA ASN A 515 -6.83 11.34 -3.21
C ASN A 515 -6.15 10.32 -4.13
N VAL A 516 -5.44 9.36 -3.54
CA VAL A 516 -4.69 8.35 -4.27
C VAL A 516 -5.28 6.97 -4.01
N MET A 517 -5.65 6.28 -5.09
CA MET A 517 -6.01 4.87 -5.09
C MET A 517 -5.14 4.15 -6.12
N LYS A 518 -4.25 3.28 -5.65
CA LYS A 518 -3.40 2.42 -6.48
C LYS A 518 -3.46 0.99 -6.01
N TYR A 519 -3.59 0.05 -6.95
CA TYR A 519 -3.70 -1.38 -6.64
C TYR A 519 -4.78 -1.63 -5.58
N CYS A 520 -5.96 -1.05 -5.79
CA CYS A 520 -7.13 -1.26 -4.95
C CYS A 520 -8.16 -2.13 -5.67
N GLU A 521 -8.87 -2.96 -4.91
CA GLU A 521 -10.04 -3.70 -5.34
C GLU A 521 -11.28 -3.13 -4.62
N VAL A 522 -12.35 -2.85 -5.36
CA VAL A 522 -13.57 -2.25 -4.82
C VAL A 522 -14.79 -3.01 -5.33
N GLU A 523 -15.54 -3.63 -4.41
CA GLU A 523 -16.68 -4.48 -4.75
C GLU A 523 -17.92 -4.25 -3.88
N TYR A 524 -19.09 -4.57 -4.42
CA TYR A 524 -20.41 -4.54 -3.76
C TYR A 524 -20.91 -3.17 -3.26
N GLY A 525 -20.27 -2.09 -3.68
CA GLY A 525 -20.70 -0.73 -3.38
C GLY A 525 -21.96 -0.32 -4.15
N ASP A 526 -22.63 0.73 -3.69
CA ASP A 526 -23.61 1.45 -4.49
C ASP A 526 -22.84 2.31 -5.51
N TRP A 527 -22.53 3.57 -5.19
CA TRP A 527 -21.66 4.40 -6.04
C TRP A 527 -20.23 4.28 -5.54
N ALA A 528 -19.65 3.09 -5.76
CA ALA A 528 -18.51 2.58 -5.02
C ALA A 528 -17.37 3.59 -4.89
N VAL A 529 -16.97 4.20 -6.00
CA VAL A 529 -16.00 5.30 -6.03
C VAL A 529 -16.66 6.55 -6.62
N CYS A 530 -16.86 7.59 -5.80
CA CYS A 530 -17.57 8.80 -6.22
C CYS A 530 -16.74 10.07 -5.96
N TYR A 531 -16.29 10.69 -7.05
CA TYR A 531 -15.61 11.99 -7.04
C TYR A 531 -16.57 13.11 -7.39
N TYR A 532 -16.56 14.18 -6.59
CA TYR A 532 -17.51 15.27 -6.72
C TYR A 532 -16.91 16.65 -6.42
N GLY A 533 -16.96 17.56 -7.39
CA GLY A 533 -16.77 19.00 -7.20
C GLY A 533 -15.49 19.61 -7.81
N TYR A 534 -15.58 20.87 -8.25
CA TYR A 534 -14.52 21.61 -8.94
C TYR A 534 -14.07 22.87 -8.17
N PRO A 535 -12.75 23.18 -8.11
CA PRO A 535 -11.64 22.33 -8.56
C PRO A 535 -11.26 21.31 -7.48
N SER A 536 -11.33 20.03 -7.85
CA SER A 536 -10.58 18.98 -7.19
C SER A 536 -9.48 18.52 -8.14
N THR A 537 -8.25 18.45 -7.65
CA THR A 537 -7.05 18.19 -8.48
C THR A 537 -6.16 17.15 -7.81
N GLY A 538 -5.29 16.51 -8.59
CA GLY A 538 -4.32 15.53 -8.06
C GLY A 538 -4.93 14.21 -7.59
N ASN A 539 -6.19 13.91 -7.93
CA ASN A 539 -6.76 12.60 -7.64
C ASN A 539 -6.33 11.59 -8.71
N ILE A 540 -6.04 10.37 -8.27
CA ILE A 540 -5.54 9.29 -9.13
C ILE A 540 -6.28 8.01 -8.77
N VAL A 541 -6.81 7.33 -9.79
CA VAL A 541 -7.21 5.91 -9.72
C VAL A 541 -6.39 5.17 -10.77
N GLU A 542 -5.48 4.32 -10.30
CA GLU A 542 -4.49 3.66 -11.16
C GLU A 542 -4.27 2.20 -10.76
N ASN A 543 -4.22 1.28 -11.74
CA ASN A 543 -4.03 -0.15 -11.48
C ASN A 543 -5.07 -0.74 -10.52
N CYS A 544 -6.31 -0.24 -10.55
CA CYS A 544 -7.38 -0.69 -9.65
C CYS A 544 -8.36 -1.64 -10.36
N THR A 545 -9.00 -2.49 -9.58
CA THR A 545 -10.09 -3.37 -10.00
C THR A 545 -11.40 -2.91 -9.37
N LEU A 546 -12.42 -2.62 -10.16
CA LEU A 546 -13.73 -2.19 -9.67
C LEU A 546 -14.82 -3.07 -10.27
N HIS A 547 -15.45 -3.92 -9.45
CA HIS A 547 -16.44 -4.87 -9.95
C HIS A 547 -17.61 -5.14 -9.00
N ASP A 548 -18.69 -5.69 -9.55
CA ASP A 548 -19.89 -6.03 -8.76
C ASP A 548 -20.48 -4.85 -7.96
N ASN A 549 -20.35 -3.62 -8.46
CA ASN A 549 -20.93 -2.41 -7.87
C ASN A 549 -22.19 -1.94 -8.63
N ASP A 550 -23.03 -1.07 -8.04
CA ASP A 550 -24.08 -0.38 -8.82
C ASP A 550 -23.43 0.60 -9.81
N GLN A 551 -22.46 1.38 -9.35
CA GLN A 551 -21.58 2.17 -10.22
C GLN A 551 -20.15 1.90 -9.80
N GLY A 552 -19.30 1.44 -10.73
CA GLY A 552 -17.88 1.23 -10.46
C GLY A 552 -17.23 2.56 -10.07
N ILE A 553 -17.26 3.52 -10.99
CA ILE A 553 -16.79 4.89 -10.72
C ILE A 553 -17.77 5.95 -11.25
N ARG A 554 -18.03 6.95 -10.41
CA ARG A 554 -18.81 8.15 -10.74
C ARG A 554 -17.95 9.40 -10.57
N ILE A 555 -17.83 10.17 -11.64
CA ILE A 555 -17.05 11.40 -11.69
C ILE A 555 -18.00 12.53 -12.03
N GLU A 556 -18.13 13.48 -11.11
CA GLU A 556 -19.06 14.59 -11.27
C GLU A 556 -18.42 15.93 -10.96
N TYR A 557 -18.52 16.84 -11.92
CA TYR A 557 -18.05 18.21 -11.79
C TYR A 557 -16.58 18.28 -11.33
N THR A 558 -15.69 17.46 -11.89
CA THR A 558 -14.25 17.45 -11.53
C THR A 558 -13.36 16.95 -12.67
N GLY A 559 -12.08 17.34 -12.66
CA GLY A 559 -11.06 16.69 -13.50
C GLY A 559 -10.67 15.33 -12.93
N PHE A 560 -10.39 14.34 -13.78
CA PHE A 560 -10.10 12.99 -13.28
C PHE A 560 -9.30 12.11 -14.26
N ASP A 561 -8.36 11.32 -13.73
CA ASP A 561 -7.57 10.35 -14.49
C ASP A 561 -7.91 8.91 -14.04
N ILE A 562 -8.21 8.03 -15.00
CA ILE A 562 -8.35 6.58 -14.81
C ILE A 562 -7.28 5.89 -15.64
N LYS A 563 -6.38 5.15 -15.00
CA LYS A 563 -5.20 4.58 -15.66
C LYS A 563 -5.02 3.11 -15.34
N ASN A 564 -4.90 2.27 -16.38
CA ASN A 564 -4.56 0.85 -16.23
C ASN A 564 -5.52 0.06 -15.31
N CYS A 565 -6.80 0.41 -15.28
CA CYS A 565 -7.78 -0.24 -14.41
C CYS A 565 -8.55 -1.36 -15.12
N GLU A 566 -9.11 -2.28 -14.34
CA GLU A 566 -10.11 -3.27 -14.77
C GLU A 566 -11.45 -2.92 -14.13
N ILE A 567 -12.46 -2.59 -14.93
CA ILE A 567 -13.77 -2.13 -14.44
C ILE A 567 -14.87 -2.98 -15.09
N TYR A 568 -15.48 -3.88 -14.33
CA TYR A 568 -16.37 -4.88 -14.91
C TYR A 568 -17.49 -5.37 -14.00
N ASP A 569 -18.50 -6.06 -14.55
CA ASP A 569 -19.63 -6.62 -13.80
C ASP A 569 -20.34 -5.62 -12.87
N ASN A 570 -20.20 -4.31 -13.14
CA ASN A 570 -20.95 -3.26 -12.47
C ASN A 570 -22.27 -3.03 -13.20
N ARG A 571 -23.27 -2.44 -12.54
CA ARG A 571 -24.48 -2.03 -13.27
C ARG A 571 -24.15 -0.94 -14.27
N HIS A 572 -23.38 0.07 -13.87
CA HIS A 572 -22.68 1.01 -14.74
C HIS A 572 -21.19 0.94 -14.42
N ASN A 573 -20.33 0.77 -15.42
CA ASN A 573 -18.89 0.72 -15.17
C ASN A 573 -18.34 2.12 -14.86
N ILE A 574 -18.53 3.08 -15.77
CA ILE A 574 -18.11 4.47 -15.59
C ILE A 574 -19.28 5.43 -15.81
N VAL A 575 -19.48 6.38 -14.90
CA VAL A 575 -20.46 7.47 -15.02
C VAL A 575 -19.74 8.83 -14.98
N THR A 576 -19.96 9.67 -15.99
CA THR A 576 -19.37 11.02 -16.08
C THR A 576 -20.44 12.11 -16.23
N ILE A 577 -20.33 13.17 -15.41
CA ILE A 577 -21.31 14.26 -15.36
C ILE A 577 -20.62 15.62 -15.20
N ASN A 578 -20.82 16.56 -16.14
CA ASN A 578 -20.32 17.95 -16.08
C ASN A 578 -18.82 18.09 -15.83
N ASN A 579 -18.00 17.16 -16.31
CA ASN A 579 -16.57 17.18 -16.02
C ASN A 579 -15.80 18.09 -16.98
N PRO A 580 -14.88 18.94 -16.47
CA PRO A 580 -13.96 19.68 -17.32
C PRO A 580 -13.11 18.77 -18.20
N GLN A 581 -12.59 17.66 -17.67
CA GLN A 581 -11.85 16.66 -18.43
C GLN A 581 -11.77 15.34 -17.64
N VAL A 582 -12.03 14.22 -18.30
CA VAL A 582 -11.78 12.87 -17.78
C VAL A 582 -10.88 12.13 -18.76
N ASP A 583 -9.72 11.70 -18.30
CA ASP A 583 -8.74 10.99 -19.11
C ASP A 583 -8.76 9.51 -18.73
N ILE A 584 -9.04 8.65 -19.70
CA ILE A 584 -9.12 7.19 -19.54
C ILE A 584 -8.03 6.56 -20.40
N GLU A 585 -7.04 5.94 -19.75
CA GLU A 585 -5.88 5.36 -20.42
C GLU A 585 -5.66 3.91 -20.00
N GLY A 586 -5.35 3.03 -20.95
CA GLY A 586 -4.96 1.64 -20.65
C GLY A 586 -5.99 0.84 -19.87
N THR A 587 -7.25 1.25 -19.87
CA THR A 587 -8.29 0.70 -18.97
C THR A 587 -9.15 -0.29 -19.72
N ARG A 588 -9.48 -1.41 -19.09
CA ARG A 588 -10.43 -2.39 -19.61
C ARG A 588 -11.78 -2.24 -18.93
N ILE A 589 -12.84 -2.10 -19.73
CA ILE A 589 -14.20 -1.79 -19.29
C ILE A 589 -15.15 -2.81 -19.91
N TYR A 590 -15.69 -3.73 -19.12
CA TYR A 590 -16.42 -4.85 -19.70
C TYR A 590 -17.56 -5.40 -18.85
N ASN A 591 -18.45 -6.18 -19.48
CA ASN A 591 -19.56 -6.89 -18.83
C ASN A 591 -20.48 -6.02 -17.95
N GLY A 592 -20.56 -4.71 -18.22
CA GLY A 592 -21.50 -3.85 -17.50
C GLY A 592 -22.95 -4.21 -17.85
N ASP A 593 -23.87 -4.17 -16.88
CA ASP A 593 -25.30 -4.40 -17.17
C ASP A 593 -25.86 -3.35 -18.15
N ARG A 594 -25.26 -2.16 -18.13
CA ARG A 594 -25.61 -0.99 -18.95
C ARG A 594 -24.40 -0.53 -19.75
N ASP A 595 -24.32 0.77 -20.03
CA ASP A 595 -23.24 1.32 -20.82
C ASP A 595 -21.88 1.08 -20.15
N GLY A 596 -20.84 0.80 -20.95
CA GLY A 596 -19.47 0.74 -20.43
C GLY A 596 -19.05 2.10 -19.88
N ILE A 597 -19.28 3.15 -20.68
CA ILE A 597 -19.12 4.54 -20.26
C ILE A 597 -20.45 5.26 -20.49
N TYR A 598 -21.10 5.66 -19.40
CA TYR A 598 -22.29 6.49 -19.43
C TYR A 598 -21.93 7.96 -19.14
N SER A 599 -22.20 8.84 -20.10
CA SER A 599 -21.89 10.25 -19.97
C SER A 599 -23.09 11.12 -20.24
N VAL A 600 -23.26 12.13 -19.37
CA VAL A 600 -24.31 13.12 -19.53
C VAL A 600 -23.82 14.49 -19.14
N SER A 601 -24.23 15.49 -19.92
CA SER A 601 -24.08 16.91 -19.60
C SER A 601 -22.63 17.40 -19.67
N SER A 602 -22.22 17.87 -20.85
CA SER A 602 -21.09 18.79 -21.09
C SER A 602 -19.70 18.32 -20.63
N ASN A 603 -19.48 17.01 -20.58
CA ASN A 603 -18.19 16.40 -20.25
C ASN A 603 -17.17 16.61 -21.37
N THR A 604 -15.88 16.58 -21.02
CA THR A 604 -14.83 16.22 -21.98
C THR A 604 -14.21 14.92 -21.53
N VAL A 605 -14.19 13.92 -22.40
CA VAL A 605 -13.63 12.59 -22.11
C VAL A 605 -12.64 12.22 -23.20
N ASN A 606 -11.42 11.91 -22.79
CA ASN A 606 -10.35 11.45 -23.67
C ASN A 606 -10.10 9.96 -23.38
N ILE A 607 -10.05 9.14 -24.42
CA ILE A 607 -9.87 7.69 -24.28
C ILE A 607 -8.69 7.24 -25.13
N TYR A 608 -7.72 6.59 -24.51
CA TYR A 608 -6.51 6.10 -25.15
C TYR A 608 -6.19 4.66 -24.72
N GLY A 609 -5.80 3.83 -25.69
CA GLY A 609 -5.31 2.48 -25.50
C GLY A 609 -6.19 1.62 -24.59
N SER A 610 -7.50 1.83 -24.60
CA SER A 610 -8.45 1.19 -23.70
C SER A 610 -9.26 0.13 -24.45
N VAL A 611 -9.80 -0.84 -23.71
CA VAL A 611 -10.62 -1.93 -24.25
C VAL A 611 -12.02 -1.84 -23.62
N ILE A 612 -13.04 -1.63 -24.43
CA ILE A 612 -14.43 -1.48 -23.99
C ILE A 612 -15.28 -2.55 -24.68
N GLU A 613 -15.69 -3.58 -23.95
CA GLU A 613 -16.35 -4.74 -24.58
C GLU A 613 -17.44 -5.41 -23.75
N ASN A 614 -18.39 -6.07 -24.40
CA ASN A 614 -19.42 -6.89 -23.74
C ASN A 614 -20.30 -6.13 -22.75
N ASN A 615 -20.51 -4.82 -22.92
CA ASN A 615 -21.39 -4.03 -22.05
C ASN A 615 -22.85 -4.04 -22.55
N GLY A 616 -23.78 -3.74 -21.65
CA GLY A 616 -25.22 -3.68 -21.91
C GLY A 616 -25.99 -4.97 -21.65
N ILE A 617 -25.46 -5.89 -20.85
CA ILE A 617 -25.98 -7.27 -20.69
C ILE A 617 -27.26 -7.38 -19.83
N GLY A 618 -27.56 -6.39 -18.99
CA GLY A 618 -28.60 -6.46 -17.95
C GLY A 618 -30.01 -6.05 -18.39
N GLY A 619 -30.21 -5.72 -19.67
CA GLY A 619 -31.55 -5.54 -20.25
C GLY A 619 -32.36 -4.32 -19.77
N THR A 620 -31.73 -3.28 -19.20
CA THR A 620 -32.43 -2.05 -18.74
C THR A 620 -31.78 -0.78 -19.32
N SER A 621 -32.59 0.26 -19.62
CA SER A 621 -32.12 1.58 -20.12
C SER A 621 -31.18 1.53 -21.34
N THR A 622 -30.27 2.51 -21.46
CA THR A 622 -29.18 2.62 -22.45
C THR A 622 -28.18 1.47 -22.27
N ARG A 623 -27.67 0.94 -23.38
CA ARG A 623 -26.90 -0.31 -23.45
C ARG A 623 -25.89 -0.23 -24.60
N ASN A 624 -24.83 0.56 -24.41
CA ASN A 624 -23.81 0.84 -25.43
C ASN A 624 -22.40 0.58 -24.87
N GLY A 625 -21.37 0.52 -25.71
CA GLY A 625 -19.99 0.60 -25.23
C GLY A 625 -19.74 1.96 -24.59
N ILE A 626 -20.00 3.01 -25.37
CA ILE A 626 -19.92 4.41 -24.96
C ILE A 626 -21.24 5.11 -25.26
N TYR A 627 -21.79 5.81 -24.26
CA TYR A 627 -22.91 6.73 -24.42
C TYR A 627 -22.43 8.16 -24.15
N ALA A 628 -22.21 8.94 -25.22
CA ALA A 628 -21.91 10.37 -25.15
C ALA A 628 -23.21 11.17 -25.16
N GLY A 629 -23.51 11.86 -24.06
CA GLY A 629 -24.74 12.60 -23.86
C GLY A 629 -24.67 14.05 -24.32
N TYR A 630 -25.60 14.85 -23.81
CA TYR A 630 -25.80 16.23 -24.24
C TYR A 630 -24.57 17.14 -24.04
N ASN A 631 -24.13 17.80 -25.12
CA ASN A 631 -22.95 18.70 -25.17
C ASN A 631 -21.60 18.04 -24.78
N ASP A 632 -21.54 16.71 -24.69
CA ASP A 632 -20.29 16.04 -24.40
C ASP A 632 -19.30 16.19 -25.56
N VAL A 633 -18.01 16.25 -25.23
CA VAL A 633 -16.89 16.20 -26.17
C VAL A 633 -16.11 14.92 -25.89
N TYR A 634 -16.19 13.96 -26.79
CA TYR A 634 -15.50 12.67 -26.69
C TYR A 634 -14.40 12.58 -27.73
N ASN A 635 -13.17 12.40 -27.26
CA ASN A 635 -12.01 12.14 -28.09
C ASN A 635 -11.62 10.67 -27.89
N ILE A 636 -11.96 9.81 -28.85
CA ILE A 636 -11.61 8.40 -28.88
C ILE A 636 -10.46 8.28 -29.87
N GLY A 637 -9.28 8.73 -29.46
CA GLY A 637 -8.35 9.36 -30.39
C GLY A 637 -8.74 10.82 -30.65
N TYR A 638 -7.74 11.68 -30.84
CA TYR A 638 -7.94 13.07 -31.19
C TYR A 638 -7.25 13.39 -32.51
N THR A 639 -8.06 13.61 -33.54
CA THR A 639 -7.64 13.84 -34.95
C THR A 639 -6.53 14.88 -35.14
N TYR A 640 -6.36 15.81 -34.21
CA TYR A 640 -5.35 16.87 -34.29
C TYR A 640 -4.09 16.64 -33.46
N SER A 641 -4.10 15.68 -32.53
CA SER A 641 -2.98 15.52 -31.60
C SER A 641 -2.58 14.09 -31.31
N TRP A 642 -3.46 13.10 -31.16
CA TRP A 642 -3.05 11.79 -30.67
C TRP A 642 -3.94 10.66 -31.20
N SER A 643 -3.32 9.52 -31.48
CA SER A 643 -4.00 8.31 -31.95
C SER A 643 -4.67 7.57 -30.79
N GLY A 644 -5.87 7.03 -31.00
CA GLY A 644 -6.65 6.42 -29.93
C GLY A 644 -6.12 5.05 -29.51
N TYR A 645 -5.81 4.16 -30.45
CA TYR A 645 -5.44 2.76 -30.23
C TYR A 645 -6.42 1.98 -29.33
N ASN A 646 -7.69 2.39 -29.29
CA ASN A 646 -8.70 1.74 -28.47
C ASN A 646 -9.28 0.51 -29.19
N THR A 647 -9.84 -0.41 -28.41
CA THR A 647 -10.73 -1.49 -28.89
C THR A 647 -12.10 -1.30 -28.30
N ILE A 648 -13.15 -1.18 -29.12
CA ILE A 648 -14.53 -1.03 -28.68
C ILE A 648 -15.35 -2.06 -29.47
N ARG A 649 -15.83 -3.11 -28.80
CA ARG A 649 -16.50 -4.21 -29.51
C ARG A 649 -17.52 -4.99 -28.69
N ASN A 650 -18.38 -5.74 -29.37
CA ASN A 650 -19.30 -6.70 -28.75
C ASN A 650 -20.23 -6.05 -27.70
N ASN A 651 -20.61 -4.78 -27.89
CA ASN A 651 -21.47 -4.04 -26.95
C ASN A 651 -22.91 -4.02 -27.45
N TYR A 652 -23.86 -4.29 -26.56
CA TYR A 652 -25.21 -4.74 -26.92
C TYR A 652 -25.97 -3.94 -28.01
N SER A 653 -26.03 -2.60 -27.93
CA SER A 653 -26.81 -1.79 -28.91
C SER A 653 -25.93 -1.07 -29.91
N SER A 654 -24.93 -0.37 -29.40
CA SER A 654 -23.99 0.36 -30.22
C SER A 654 -22.64 0.40 -29.53
N GLU A 655 -21.57 0.34 -30.31
CA GLU A 655 -20.22 0.53 -29.78
C GLU A 655 -20.06 1.95 -29.27
N ILE A 656 -20.46 2.92 -30.10
CA ILE A 656 -20.43 4.35 -29.76
C ILE A 656 -21.78 4.98 -30.10
N TYR A 657 -22.47 5.46 -29.06
CA TYR A 657 -23.70 6.25 -29.18
C TYR A 657 -23.39 7.72 -28.93
N ALA A 658 -23.61 8.55 -29.95
CA ALA A 658 -23.53 10.00 -29.88
C ALA A 658 -24.94 10.57 -29.74
N GLY A 659 -25.28 10.99 -28.52
CA GLY A 659 -26.54 11.63 -28.16
C GLY A 659 -26.64 13.07 -28.61
N ASP A 660 -27.69 13.74 -28.18
CA ASP A 660 -28.08 15.06 -28.69
C ASP A 660 -26.95 16.08 -28.55
N ILE A 661 -26.50 16.64 -29.67
CA ILE A 661 -25.50 17.68 -29.81
C ILE A 661 -24.12 17.37 -29.20
N SER A 662 -23.85 16.08 -28.97
CA SER A 662 -22.51 15.58 -28.62
C SER A 662 -21.53 15.77 -29.78
N ASN A 663 -20.25 16.00 -29.44
CA ASN A 663 -19.16 16.06 -30.39
C ASN A 663 -18.23 14.87 -30.12
N VAL A 664 -18.34 13.85 -30.97
CA VAL A 664 -17.52 12.65 -30.89
C VAL A 664 -16.51 12.66 -32.04
N GLN A 665 -15.26 12.40 -31.71
CA GLN A 665 -14.18 12.15 -32.66
C GLN A 665 -13.62 10.77 -32.42
N ILE A 666 -13.35 10.06 -33.52
CA ILE A 666 -12.81 8.71 -33.52
C ILE A 666 -11.60 8.73 -34.45
N PHE A 667 -10.45 8.30 -33.95
CA PHE A 667 -9.21 8.33 -34.72
C PHE A 667 -8.26 7.22 -34.31
N GLN A 668 -7.98 6.34 -35.27
CA GLN A 668 -7.01 5.25 -35.13
C GLN A 668 -7.34 4.22 -34.05
N ASN A 669 -8.54 3.63 -34.14
CA ASN A 669 -9.07 2.62 -33.22
C ASN A 669 -9.52 1.35 -33.94
N SER A 670 -9.93 0.36 -33.15
CA SER A 670 -10.69 -0.81 -33.60
C SER A 670 -12.09 -0.74 -33.01
N VAL A 671 -13.11 -0.55 -33.83
CA VAL A 671 -14.51 -0.41 -33.41
C VAL A 671 -15.40 -1.34 -34.23
N HIS A 672 -15.90 -2.42 -33.66
CA HIS A 672 -16.68 -3.40 -34.42
C HIS A 672 -17.56 -4.30 -33.56
N ASP A 673 -18.67 -4.77 -34.12
CA ASP A 673 -19.43 -5.88 -33.57
C ASP A 673 -20.10 -6.68 -34.71
N ASN A 674 -20.72 -7.80 -34.40
CA ASN A 674 -21.52 -8.61 -35.31
C ASN A 674 -23.01 -8.22 -35.31
N ASP A 675 -23.46 -7.38 -34.38
CA ASP A 675 -24.80 -6.80 -34.33
C ASP A 675 -24.80 -5.35 -33.80
N GLY A 676 -25.93 -4.64 -33.92
CA GLY A 676 -26.02 -3.24 -33.51
C GLY A 676 -25.44 -2.24 -34.50
N TYR A 677 -24.98 -1.09 -33.98
CA TYR A 677 -24.29 -0.05 -34.75
C TYR A 677 -22.92 0.26 -34.13
N GLU A 678 -21.92 0.39 -34.96
CA GLU A 678 -20.55 0.70 -34.62
C GLU A 678 -20.47 2.17 -34.24
N VAL A 679 -21.21 3.02 -34.96
CA VAL A 679 -21.44 4.41 -34.57
C VAL A 679 -22.89 4.81 -34.81
N TYR A 680 -23.58 5.20 -33.73
CA TYR A 680 -24.94 5.73 -33.78
C TYR A 680 -24.95 7.23 -33.50
N ASN A 681 -25.09 8.05 -34.55
CA ASN A 681 -25.23 9.49 -34.42
C ASN A 681 -26.72 9.89 -34.39
N SER A 682 -27.26 10.16 -33.20
CA SER A 682 -28.70 10.07 -32.92
C SER A 682 -29.59 11.14 -33.59
N LEU A 683 -29.06 12.33 -33.87
CA LEU A 683 -29.81 13.45 -34.41
C LEU A 683 -29.21 14.01 -35.69
N SER A 684 -30.07 14.48 -36.59
CA SER A 684 -29.66 15.27 -37.76
C SER A 684 -29.00 16.61 -37.41
N GLY A 685 -29.16 17.08 -36.16
CA GLY A 685 -28.55 18.30 -35.62
C GLY A 685 -27.18 18.08 -34.96
N ASN A 686 -26.71 16.83 -34.86
CA ASN A 686 -25.36 16.53 -34.39
C ASN A 686 -24.33 16.91 -35.46
N PRO A 687 -23.10 17.28 -35.05
CA PRO A 687 -22.01 17.42 -36.00
C PRO A 687 -21.76 16.09 -36.72
N THR A 688 -21.14 16.19 -37.90
CA THR A 688 -20.58 15.00 -38.54
C THR A 688 -19.47 14.45 -37.65
N ILE A 689 -19.59 13.18 -37.26
CA ILE A 689 -18.55 12.47 -36.52
C ILE A 689 -17.42 12.17 -37.50
N LEU A 690 -16.20 12.61 -37.16
CA LEU A 690 -14.99 12.26 -37.91
C LEU A 690 -14.44 10.97 -37.33
N ALA A 691 -14.32 9.93 -38.17
CA ALA A 691 -13.94 8.59 -37.77
C ALA A 691 -12.89 8.03 -38.75
N TRP A 692 -11.65 8.52 -38.65
CA TRP A 692 -10.60 8.25 -39.64
C TRP A 692 -9.58 7.25 -39.14
N PHE A 693 -9.07 6.44 -40.08
CA PHE A 693 -8.06 5.41 -39.81
C PHE A 693 -8.48 4.39 -38.75
N ASP A 694 -9.78 4.11 -38.66
CA ASP A 694 -10.34 3.11 -37.76
C ASP A 694 -10.56 1.77 -38.49
N TRP A 695 -10.46 0.67 -37.74
CA TRP A 695 -10.83 -0.68 -38.19
C TRP A 695 -12.27 -0.99 -37.78
N TRP A 696 -13.12 -1.32 -38.75
CA TRP A 696 -14.56 -1.54 -38.55
C TRP A 696 -14.97 -3.02 -38.56
N GLY A 697 -14.01 -3.93 -38.36
CA GLY A 697 -14.24 -5.38 -38.40
C GLY A 697 -14.15 -5.99 -39.81
N GLU A 698 -14.28 -5.18 -40.86
CA GLU A 698 -14.19 -5.61 -42.26
C GLU A 698 -13.67 -4.50 -43.19
N THR A 699 -13.28 -4.89 -44.42
CA THR A 699 -12.88 -3.97 -45.49
C THR A 699 -13.50 -4.39 -46.84
N PRO A 700 -14.26 -3.51 -47.52
CA PRO A 700 -14.63 -2.17 -47.08
C PRO A 700 -15.67 -2.20 -45.95
N ALA A 701 -15.73 -1.18 -45.10
CA ALA A 701 -16.73 -1.12 -44.03
C ALA A 701 -18.16 -1.13 -44.60
N ASN A 702 -19.05 -1.86 -43.96
CA ASN A 702 -20.44 -1.91 -44.37
C ASN A 702 -21.19 -0.68 -43.86
N SER A 703 -21.67 0.13 -44.79
CA SER A 703 -22.45 1.34 -44.48
C SER A 703 -23.65 1.14 -43.53
N THR A 704 -24.18 -0.08 -43.36
CA THR A 704 -25.28 -0.34 -42.41
C THR A 704 -24.84 -0.34 -40.95
N GLN A 705 -23.53 -0.43 -40.68
CA GLN A 705 -22.90 -0.32 -39.36
C GLN A 705 -22.99 1.09 -38.76
N PHE A 706 -23.36 2.09 -39.58
CA PHE A 706 -23.38 3.50 -39.19
C PHE A 706 -24.78 4.09 -39.30
N TYR A 707 -25.17 4.88 -38.29
CA TYR A 707 -26.40 5.68 -38.32
C TYR A 707 -26.09 7.17 -38.21
N GLY A 708 -26.77 8.00 -39.01
CA GLY A 708 -26.61 9.44 -39.02
C GLY A 708 -25.39 9.93 -39.80
N ASN A 709 -24.92 11.15 -39.50
CA ASN A 709 -23.79 11.75 -40.22
C ASN A 709 -22.46 11.29 -39.62
N VAL A 710 -21.86 10.25 -40.20
CA VAL A 710 -20.55 9.71 -39.83
C VAL A 710 -19.65 9.72 -41.06
N ASN A 711 -18.45 10.29 -40.94
CA ASN A 711 -17.42 10.30 -41.98
C ASN A 711 -16.33 9.29 -41.60
N TYR A 712 -16.46 8.08 -42.14
CA TYR A 712 -15.57 6.94 -41.90
C TYR A 712 -14.63 6.66 -43.09
N ASN A 713 -14.32 7.69 -43.88
CA ASN A 713 -13.35 7.54 -44.97
C ASN A 713 -11.95 7.20 -44.41
N ASP A 714 -11.11 6.57 -45.23
CA ASP A 714 -9.74 6.17 -44.88
C ASP A 714 -9.69 5.14 -43.73
N GLU A 715 -10.54 4.11 -43.80
CA GLU A 715 -10.54 2.95 -42.89
C GLU A 715 -9.23 2.14 -42.94
N LEU A 716 -8.92 1.42 -41.86
CA LEU A 716 -7.82 0.46 -41.87
C LEU A 716 -8.18 -0.75 -42.74
N GLU A 717 -7.23 -1.23 -43.55
CA GLU A 717 -7.44 -2.37 -44.46
C GLU A 717 -7.34 -3.73 -43.77
N SER A 718 -6.92 -3.76 -42.51
CA SER A 718 -6.75 -4.98 -41.72
C SER A 718 -6.87 -4.71 -40.23
N GLN A 719 -7.28 -5.75 -39.49
CA GLN A 719 -7.29 -5.77 -38.04
C GLN A 719 -5.95 -5.29 -37.45
N PRO A 720 -5.96 -4.28 -36.58
CA PRO A 720 -4.74 -3.75 -36.01
C PRO A 720 -4.16 -4.68 -34.94
N SER A 721 -2.83 -4.66 -34.76
CA SER A 721 -2.14 -5.57 -33.83
C SER A 721 -2.42 -5.30 -32.35
N TRP A 722 -2.95 -4.13 -32.01
CA TRP A 722 -3.29 -3.73 -30.63
C TRP A 722 -4.72 -4.14 -30.24
N GLU A 723 -5.49 -4.79 -31.12
CA GLU A 723 -6.86 -5.16 -30.78
C GLU A 723 -6.90 -6.06 -29.53
N GLY A 724 -7.75 -5.68 -28.58
CA GLY A 724 -7.93 -6.39 -27.30
C GLY A 724 -6.78 -6.19 -26.31
N GLN A 725 -5.82 -5.31 -26.60
CA GLN A 725 -4.72 -4.95 -25.72
C GLN A 725 -4.93 -3.56 -25.12
N THR A 726 -4.48 -3.37 -23.88
CA THR A 726 -4.47 -2.07 -23.22
C THR A 726 -3.09 -1.41 -23.30
N SER A 727 -3.04 -0.08 -23.34
CA SER A 727 -1.80 0.73 -23.23
C SER A 727 -2.07 2.13 -22.69
N SER A 728 -1.12 2.73 -21.98
CA SER A 728 -1.25 4.07 -21.38
C SER A 728 -0.04 4.98 -21.62
N GLY A 729 -0.16 6.27 -21.25
CA GLY A 729 0.92 7.26 -21.21
C GLY A 729 1.13 8.08 -22.48
N GLN A 730 0.11 8.24 -23.34
CA GLN A 730 0.29 8.90 -24.65
C GLN A 730 -0.73 10.00 -24.97
N LEU A 731 -1.70 10.30 -24.08
CA LEU A 731 -2.64 11.43 -24.31
C LEU A 731 -1.93 12.79 -24.48
N SER A 732 -0.69 12.92 -24.02
CA SER A 732 0.13 14.13 -24.12
C SER A 732 1.02 14.23 -25.36
N LYS A 733 1.05 13.22 -26.25
CA LYS A 733 1.98 13.22 -27.40
C LYS A 733 1.33 13.76 -28.67
N PRO A 734 1.93 14.76 -29.33
CA PRO A 734 1.47 15.22 -30.63
C PRO A 734 1.79 14.19 -31.73
N VAL A 735 0.82 13.92 -32.58
CA VAL A 735 0.93 13.13 -33.81
C VAL A 735 1.33 14.08 -34.94
N ALA A 736 2.14 13.57 -35.87
CA ALA A 736 2.43 14.27 -37.11
C ALA A 736 1.16 14.31 -37.97
N VAL A 737 0.42 15.42 -37.90
CA VAL A 737 -0.72 15.66 -38.79
C VAL A 737 -0.19 15.82 -40.23
N PRO A 738 -0.77 15.14 -41.24
CA PRO A 738 -0.32 15.30 -42.63
C PRO A 738 -0.39 16.77 -43.06
N ALA A 739 0.57 17.21 -43.89
CA ALA A 739 0.72 18.62 -44.28
C ALA A 739 -0.49 19.24 -45.02
N ASP A 740 -1.45 18.41 -45.44
CA ASP A 740 -2.67 18.83 -46.14
C ASP A 740 -3.82 19.22 -45.18
N TYR A 741 -3.64 19.06 -43.86
CA TYR A 741 -4.62 19.45 -42.84
C TYR A 741 -4.15 20.67 -42.05
N LEU A 742 -5.10 21.54 -41.68
CA LEU A 742 -4.83 22.72 -40.87
C LEU A 742 -4.41 22.32 -39.45
N SER A 743 -3.42 23.02 -38.89
CA SER A 743 -3.14 22.92 -37.44
C SER A 743 -4.37 23.33 -36.63
N PRO A 744 -4.48 22.95 -35.34
CA PRO A 744 -5.56 23.42 -34.47
C PRO A 744 -5.77 24.94 -34.50
N GLU A 745 -4.70 25.73 -34.46
CA GLU A 745 -4.73 27.19 -34.51
C GLU A 745 -5.23 27.70 -35.88
N GLU A 746 -4.73 27.12 -36.97
CA GLU A 746 -5.18 27.45 -38.32
C GLU A 746 -6.66 27.09 -38.52
N GLN A 747 -7.09 25.96 -37.96
CA GLN A 747 -8.47 25.49 -37.99
C GLN A 747 -9.38 26.42 -37.17
N ILE A 748 -8.96 26.89 -36.00
CA ILE A 748 -9.68 27.89 -35.22
C ILE A 748 -9.92 29.17 -36.04
N VAL A 749 -8.87 29.68 -36.70
CA VAL A 749 -8.96 30.87 -37.57
C VAL A 749 -9.90 30.62 -38.74
N HIS A 750 -9.78 29.46 -39.39
CA HIS A 750 -10.63 29.06 -40.51
C HIS A 750 -12.12 29.01 -40.11
N LEU A 751 -12.43 28.34 -38.99
CA LEU A 751 -13.80 28.19 -38.48
C LEU A 751 -14.41 29.54 -38.08
N LYS A 752 -13.65 30.41 -37.38
CA LYS A 752 -14.11 31.78 -37.06
C LYS A 752 -14.44 32.58 -38.32
N ASN A 753 -13.61 32.48 -39.38
CA ASN A 753 -13.89 33.13 -40.66
C ASN A 753 -15.16 32.56 -41.32
N LEU A 754 -15.33 31.24 -41.30
CA LEU A 754 -16.50 30.58 -41.89
C LEU A 754 -17.80 30.99 -41.19
N ILE A 755 -17.77 31.13 -39.86
CA ILE A 755 -18.89 31.63 -39.05
C ILE A 755 -19.19 33.09 -39.41
N ALA A 756 -18.16 33.94 -39.56
CA ALA A 756 -18.33 35.34 -39.91
C ALA A 756 -18.93 35.55 -41.31
N THR A 757 -18.61 34.69 -42.28
CA THR A 757 -19.11 34.82 -43.66
C THR A 757 -20.49 34.20 -43.88
N ASN A 758 -20.89 33.21 -43.06
CA ASN A 758 -22.12 32.42 -43.25
C ASN A 758 -23.09 32.46 -42.06
N SER A 759 -23.06 33.50 -41.24
CA SER A 759 -23.62 33.53 -39.87
C SER A 759 -25.12 33.23 -39.71
N LYS A 760 -25.88 33.13 -40.80
CA LYS A 760 -27.32 32.82 -40.81
C LYS A 760 -27.65 31.43 -41.35
N THR A 761 -26.65 30.61 -41.66
CA THR A 761 -26.82 29.27 -42.24
C THR A 761 -26.53 28.18 -41.22
N THR A 762 -26.96 26.96 -41.52
CA THR A 762 -26.60 25.76 -40.74
C THR A 762 -25.09 25.47 -40.79
N GLN A 763 -24.39 25.92 -41.82
CA GLN A 763 -22.94 25.78 -41.93
C GLN A 763 -22.20 26.55 -40.83
N ALA A 764 -22.68 27.74 -40.44
CA ALA A 764 -22.09 28.48 -39.32
C ALA A 764 -22.34 27.79 -37.97
N ASP A 765 -23.50 27.15 -37.80
CA ASP A 765 -23.77 26.32 -36.61
C ASP A 765 -22.79 25.14 -36.52
N SER A 766 -22.64 24.37 -37.59
CA SER A 766 -21.67 23.26 -37.64
C SER A 766 -20.22 23.73 -37.40
N ALA A 767 -19.85 24.89 -37.95
CA ALA A 767 -18.54 25.48 -37.73
C ALA A 767 -18.32 25.89 -36.27
N LEU A 768 -19.35 26.40 -35.59
CA LEU A 768 -19.29 26.71 -34.16
C LEU A 768 -19.16 25.43 -33.31
N VAL A 769 -19.81 24.33 -33.69
CA VAL A 769 -19.67 23.04 -33.00
C VAL A 769 -18.23 22.50 -33.10
N ALA A 770 -17.63 22.55 -34.29
CA ALA A 770 -16.23 22.16 -34.48
C ALA A 770 -15.26 23.06 -33.69
N LEU A 771 -15.50 24.38 -33.73
CA LEU A 771 -14.70 25.35 -32.98
C LEU A 771 -14.81 25.10 -31.47
N PHE A 772 -16.03 24.86 -30.98
CA PHE A 772 -16.29 24.55 -29.58
C PHE A 772 -15.52 23.30 -29.16
N SER A 773 -15.52 22.21 -29.93
CA SER A 773 -14.77 20.99 -29.55
C SER A 773 -13.27 21.24 -29.42
N ILE A 774 -12.64 21.96 -30.36
CA ILE A 774 -11.20 22.29 -30.27
C ILE A 774 -10.92 23.09 -29.00
N VAL A 775 -11.68 24.18 -28.79
CA VAL A 775 -11.47 25.10 -27.67
C VAL A 775 -11.86 24.47 -26.32
N ARG A 776 -12.82 23.54 -26.32
CA ARG A 776 -13.29 22.80 -25.14
C ARG A 776 -12.31 21.71 -24.72
N SER A 777 -11.71 20.98 -25.67
CA SER A 777 -10.66 19.99 -25.41
C SER A 777 -9.34 20.63 -24.99
N ASP A 778 -9.14 21.93 -25.27
CA ASP A 778 -7.99 22.71 -24.81
C ASP A 778 -8.30 23.60 -23.59
N TYR A 779 -9.46 23.43 -22.95
CA TYR A 779 -9.89 24.35 -21.89
C TYR A 779 -8.92 24.38 -20.68
N ILE A 780 -8.36 23.23 -20.31
CA ILE A 780 -7.48 23.12 -19.15
C ILE A 780 -6.09 23.70 -19.47
N ASP A 781 -5.45 23.21 -20.53
CA ASP A 781 -4.10 23.62 -20.90
C ASP A 781 -4.03 25.01 -21.54
N ASN A 782 -5.11 25.45 -22.18
CA ASN A 782 -5.24 26.72 -22.89
C ASN A 782 -4.05 27.02 -23.83
N ARG A 783 -3.56 26.00 -24.53
CA ARG A 783 -2.42 26.10 -25.46
C ARG A 783 -2.70 27.10 -26.58
N TYR A 784 -3.94 27.17 -27.06
CA TYR A 784 -4.34 28.05 -28.16
C TYR A 784 -4.77 29.45 -27.71
N GLN A 785 -4.74 29.74 -26.40
CA GLN A 785 -5.10 31.04 -25.81
C GLN A 785 -6.51 31.52 -26.15
N GLU A 786 -7.43 30.59 -26.39
CA GLU A 786 -8.83 30.91 -26.71
C GLU A 786 -9.71 31.04 -25.45
N ARG A 787 -9.32 30.41 -24.34
CA ARG A 787 -10.21 30.18 -23.20
C ARG A 787 -10.89 31.43 -22.66
N ASP A 788 -10.10 32.49 -22.48
CA ASP A 788 -10.51 33.70 -21.76
C ASP A 788 -11.41 34.60 -22.63
N ASP A 789 -11.21 34.58 -23.96
CA ASP A 789 -11.97 35.40 -24.92
C ASP A 789 -13.18 34.68 -25.52
N PHE A 790 -13.23 33.35 -25.39
CA PHE A 790 -14.25 32.55 -26.07
C PHE A 790 -15.68 32.86 -25.61
N TYR A 791 -15.90 33.13 -24.31
CA TYR A 791 -17.21 33.56 -23.83
C TYR A 791 -17.70 34.85 -24.50
N SER A 792 -16.80 35.83 -24.64
CA SER A 792 -17.10 37.10 -25.31
C SER A 792 -17.41 36.89 -26.80
N TYR A 793 -16.74 35.94 -27.44
CA TYR A 793 -17.03 35.53 -28.80
C TYR A 793 -18.44 34.90 -28.91
N LEU A 794 -18.78 33.96 -28.04
CA LEU A 794 -20.11 33.33 -27.99
C LEU A 794 -21.22 34.37 -27.73
N SER A 795 -21.03 35.28 -26.77
CA SER A 795 -22.00 36.33 -26.47
C SER A 795 -22.28 37.21 -27.69
N LYS A 796 -21.26 37.60 -28.45
CA LYS A 796 -21.44 38.38 -29.68
C LYS A 796 -22.24 37.62 -30.74
N MET A 797 -22.01 36.32 -30.87
CA MET A 797 -22.77 35.47 -31.81
C MET A 797 -24.23 35.35 -31.37
N TYR A 798 -24.48 35.16 -30.08
CA TYR A 798 -25.83 35.13 -29.55
C TYR A 798 -26.57 36.45 -29.77
N ASP A 799 -25.99 37.58 -29.34
CA ASP A 799 -26.64 38.90 -29.45
C ASP A 799 -26.91 39.31 -30.91
N SER A 800 -26.05 38.89 -31.84
CA SER A 800 -26.18 39.23 -33.27
C SER A 800 -27.13 38.29 -34.02
N TYR A 801 -27.34 37.05 -33.53
CA TYR A 801 -28.02 35.98 -34.26
C TYR A 801 -28.99 35.15 -33.41
N GLU A 802 -29.59 35.72 -32.36
CA GLU A 802 -30.46 35.03 -31.38
C GLU A 802 -31.60 34.19 -32.00
N ASN A 803 -32.10 34.59 -33.18
CA ASN A 803 -33.22 33.93 -33.88
C ASN A 803 -32.75 32.85 -34.88
N TYR A 804 -31.44 32.64 -35.02
CA TYR A 804 -30.83 31.65 -35.93
C TYR A 804 -30.21 30.50 -35.13
N PRO A 805 -29.98 29.31 -35.75
CA PRO A 805 -29.36 28.18 -35.08
C PRO A 805 -28.03 28.52 -34.37
N LEU A 806 -27.19 29.33 -35.04
CA LEU A 806 -25.92 29.83 -34.49
C LEU A 806 -26.07 30.52 -33.13
N GLY A 807 -27.04 31.43 -32.99
CA GLY A 807 -27.26 32.14 -31.73
C GLY A 807 -27.73 31.20 -30.63
N LYS A 808 -28.69 30.31 -30.93
CA LYS A 808 -29.18 29.30 -29.97
C LYS A 808 -28.07 28.36 -29.50
N ARG A 809 -27.18 27.95 -30.40
CA ARG A 809 -25.98 27.16 -30.07
C ARG A 809 -25.00 27.93 -29.20
N ALA A 810 -24.73 29.18 -29.55
CA ALA A 810 -23.87 30.04 -28.76
C ALA A 810 -24.39 30.20 -27.32
N LEU A 811 -25.70 30.35 -27.13
CA LEU A 811 -26.31 30.41 -25.79
C LEU A 811 -26.09 29.11 -25.00
N GLN A 812 -26.24 27.94 -25.63
CA GLN A 812 -25.97 26.64 -24.99
C GLN A 812 -24.51 26.53 -24.54
N TYR A 813 -23.56 26.91 -25.40
CA TYR A 813 -22.14 26.91 -25.07
C TYR A 813 -21.75 27.97 -24.04
N MET A 814 -22.45 29.11 -23.96
CA MET A 814 -22.26 30.09 -22.89
C MET A 814 -22.62 29.51 -21.51
N ILE A 815 -23.66 28.67 -21.42
CA ILE A 815 -24.02 27.96 -20.18
C ILE A 815 -22.87 27.06 -19.77
N VAL A 816 -22.40 26.20 -20.67
CA VAL A 816 -21.29 25.28 -20.43
C VAL A 816 -20.02 26.03 -20.01
N TRP A 817 -19.67 27.11 -20.71
CA TRP A 817 -18.49 27.91 -20.39
C TRP A 817 -18.53 28.49 -18.97
N LYS A 818 -19.72 28.89 -18.51
CA LYS A 818 -19.90 29.43 -17.16
C LYS A 818 -19.95 28.34 -16.09
N MET A 819 -20.42 27.14 -16.43
CA MET A 819 -20.27 25.96 -15.58
C MET A 819 -18.80 25.62 -15.36
N LEU A 820 -17.98 25.59 -16.42
CA LEU A 820 -16.54 25.32 -16.33
C LEU A 820 -15.79 26.37 -15.50
N ALA A 821 -16.18 27.64 -15.62
CA ALA A 821 -15.62 28.73 -14.83
C ALA A 821 -16.12 28.75 -13.37
N ASN A 822 -16.94 27.78 -12.95
CA ASN A 822 -17.60 27.71 -11.65
C ASN A 822 -18.48 28.95 -11.34
N GLU A 823 -19.02 29.60 -12.38
CA GLU A 823 -19.93 30.74 -12.30
C GLU A 823 -21.40 30.28 -12.32
N ASN A 824 -21.77 29.41 -11.38
CA ASN A 824 -23.06 28.70 -11.37
C ASN A 824 -24.28 29.64 -11.43
N GLU A 825 -24.27 30.78 -10.74
CA GLU A 825 -25.38 31.75 -10.79
C GLU A 825 -25.60 32.34 -12.19
N THR A 826 -24.50 32.63 -12.90
CA THR A 826 -24.56 33.14 -14.27
C THR A 826 -25.07 32.04 -15.21
N ALA A 827 -24.57 30.81 -15.05
CA ALA A 827 -25.03 29.66 -15.81
C ALA A 827 -26.53 29.40 -15.61
N ILE A 828 -27.04 29.48 -14.38
CA ILE A 828 -28.49 29.35 -14.07
C ILE A 828 -29.31 30.39 -14.85
N LYS A 829 -28.90 31.68 -14.82
CA LYS A 829 -29.61 32.74 -15.54
C LYS A 829 -29.64 32.49 -17.05
N LEU A 830 -28.53 32.02 -17.62
CA LEU A 830 -28.44 31.66 -19.04
C LEU A 830 -29.30 30.44 -19.37
N SER A 831 -29.34 29.42 -18.51
CA SER A 831 -30.20 28.24 -18.66
C SER A 831 -31.67 28.63 -18.67
N LEU A 832 -32.12 29.43 -17.70
CA LEU A 832 -33.51 29.93 -17.67
C LEU A 832 -33.87 30.70 -18.95
N LYS A 833 -32.95 31.54 -19.45
CA LYS A 833 -33.14 32.24 -20.73
C LYS A 833 -33.22 31.29 -21.92
N ALA A 834 -32.38 30.25 -21.94
CA ALA A 834 -32.39 29.23 -22.99
C ALA A 834 -33.70 28.43 -22.99
N LEU A 835 -34.27 28.16 -21.82
CA LEU A 835 -35.60 27.54 -21.67
C LEU A 835 -36.75 28.40 -22.21
N ASP A 836 -36.55 29.66 -22.59
CA ASP A 836 -37.60 30.45 -23.25
C ASP A 836 -37.52 30.37 -24.79
N CYS A 837 -36.35 30.06 -25.35
CA CYS A 837 -36.11 30.19 -26.80
C CYS A 837 -35.61 28.90 -27.51
N ILE A 838 -35.22 27.88 -26.73
CA ILE A 838 -34.77 26.57 -27.22
C ILE A 838 -35.89 25.53 -27.10
N THR A 839 -36.05 24.73 -28.15
CA THR A 839 -37.07 23.68 -28.29
C THR A 839 -36.48 22.29 -28.10
N ASN A 840 -37.33 21.27 -27.97
CA ASN A 840 -36.86 19.89 -27.93
C ASN A 840 -36.13 19.52 -29.24
N PRO A 841 -35.10 18.67 -29.18
CA PRO A 841 -34.59 17.97 -27.98
C PRO A 841 -33.61 18.79 -27.10
N ASP A 842 -32.90 19.79 -27.66
CA ASP A 842 -31.90 20.61 -26.94
C ASP A 842 -32.38 21.19 -25.60
N ARG A 843 -33.67 21.54 -25.51
CA ARG A 843 -34.30 22.02 -24.27
C ARG A 843 -34.13 21.04 -23.11
N MET A 844 -34.24 19.74 -23.35
CA MET A 844 -34.10 18.72 -22.30
C MET A 844 -32.67 18.68 -21.74
N GLY A 845 -31.68 18.85 -22.61
CA GLY A 845 -30.28 18.96 -22.18
C GLY A 845 -30.03 20.21 -21.31
N VAL A 846 -30.60 21.36 -21.69
CA VAL A 846 -30.55 22.57 -20.85
C VAL A 846 -31.22 22.35 -19.49
N MET A 847 -32.35 21.63 -19.44
CA MET A 847 -33.00 21.25 -18.17
C MET A 847 -32.08 20.36 -17.32
N GLY A 848 -31.44 19.35 -17.91
CA GLY A 848 -30.47 18.50 -17.21
C GLY A 848 -29.30 19.29 -16.61
N ASN A 849 -28.71 20.22 -17.36
CA ASN A 849 -27.68 21.12 -16.83
C ASN A 849 -28.21 22.00 -15.67
N LEU A 850 -29.46 22.46 -15.75
CA LEU A 850 -30.07 23.31 -14.72
C LEU A 850 -30.32 22.56 -13.40
N VAL A 851 -30.76 21.30 -13.46
CA VAL A 851 -30.90 20.41 -12.29
C VAL A 851 -29.57 20.30 -11.56
N ASN A 852 -28.52 20.00 -12.31
CA ASN A 852 -27.15 19.91 -11.79
C ASN A 852 -26.69 21.25 -11.16
N LEU A 853 -26.88 22.37 -11.86
CA LEU A 853 -26.53 23.70 -11.37
C LEU A 853 -27.23 24.10 -10.06
N TYR A 854 -28.52 23.75 -9.91
CA TYR A 854 -29.22 23.97 -8.64
C TYR A 854 -28.66 23.11 -7.53
N THR A 855 -28.33 21.85 -7.81
CA THR A 855 -27.65 20.95 -6.86
C THR A 855 -26.29 21.53 -6.44
N TYR A 856 -25.50 22.02 -7.39
CA TYR A 856 -24.18 22.61 -7.14
C TYR A 856 -24.26 23.92 -6.36
N SER A 857 -25.40 24.60 -6.43
CA SER A 857 -25.67 25.85 -5.70
C SER A 857 -26.45 25.62 -4.39
N ASN A 858 -26.59 24.37 -3.93
CA ASN A 858 -27.37 23.97 -2.74
C ASN A 858 -28.84 24.41 -2.78
N GLN A 859 -29.43 24.52 -3.98
CA GLN A 859 -30.84 24.88 -4.22
C GLN A 859 -31.68 23.63 -4.51
N TYR A 860 -31.68 22.67 -3.58
CA TYR A 860 -32.25 21.32 -3.80
C TYR A 860 -33.75 21.32 -4.12
N ASP A 861 -34.54 22.23 -3.54
CA ASP A 861 -35.97 22.33 -3.82
C ASP A 861 -36.24 22.64 -5.30
N LEU A 862 -35.47 23.57 -5.88
CA LEU A 862 -35.58 23.93 -7.29
C LEU A 862 -35.06 22.82 -8.22
N SER A 863 -34.11 22.02 -7.74
CA SER A 863 -33.65 20.83 -8.47
C SER A 863 -34.71 19.73 -8.52
N ALA A 864 -35.57 19.63 -7.50
CA ALA A 864 -36.63 18.61 -7.44
C ALA A 864 -37.89 18.99 -8.23
N ASP A 865 -38.11 20.28 -8.47
CA ASP A 865 -39.26 20.81 -9.22
C ASP A 865 -39.10 20.73 -10.76
N ILE A 866 -37.89 20.44 -11.25
CA ILE A 866 -37.56 20.22 -12.68
C ILE A 866 -37.58 18.72 -12.98
#